data_AF-A0A1H4S6S3-F1
#
_entry.id   AF-A0A1H4S6S3-F1
#
_cell.length_a   1.000
_cell.length_b   1.000
_cell.length_c   1.000
_cell.angle_alpha   90.00
_cell.angle_beta   90.00
_cell.angle_gamma   90.00
#
_symmetry.space_group_name_H-M   'P 1'
#
loop_
_entity.id
_entity.type
_entity.pdbx_description
1 polymer ?
#
loop_
_entity_poly.entity_id
_entity_poly.type
_entity_poly.pdbx_seq_one_letter_code
_entity_poly.pdbx_strand_id
1 'polypeptide(L)'
;MRKVKLSLVLLTIIFTNLLYAQQGVIPKEKNLIIEKYKKASAKHQFSSRELDIIYDYLKSQDAKKADAECLQYNKRVPSKEEIKLKKQERKEKSLTRQNTAVRSTPITLPTDARFPGEFEEIQGVFVCYPYKRSGGELRLSENADGSPSFPKFYRDLISAIQQAGVKVYISLRTQADSILLTRHFQEKGTPLSNYEFLINPTDSYWVRDSGPINFYYGTDDKIGWVDLNYGSYRGKDDALTPLWAQRFNFQYSYMPLEFEGGNMIMNGQQSLTTSDRIYKVNSTHSKAEIDQILKESFNLDYLHVLKELTYDGGTGHVDLYIDMLNENHFVYTKQPTEMANIPKYTDYQIVLDNVDYLSTQISPGGSNKPYSFGTVPYPTRDDGTVYDDRYEIGKNSRTYSNHLIVNKSIIQPVFNNGQTGNITNDEKALDIIRKQYPGYRIIPIDGRILKGTGGSVHCLTKEFIAENPVRFKHYPYYGKVDNCQSNYPVDVVITNKSGINRATLFSRIKGSSNWKQTRMTKGSNDHWSSNISLSSNPNGKIIEYYISATSNNGKTMTHPMTGAEGGAYTFWCTSSCSKEVVVNDSYLENFETRSNDWVQDANDNADWQLNSRGNKYLYIDNSASGNNHKAILKSPCFDLSGTSSATFNFKYFLYGSNDNGNILIEASDDNGFTWKRLWKNSGNNRFKWVDTDVSLNAYVGETVQLRITRIMGSTRSSGARIDDLVISTGSNNTSEPDYCKDIPMFNNTQTYQNGDLVQGGNGKVYKRINDNWSFQFDCSTGPSDTEAPTAPRNLVSSNIKQTTVDLSWSASTDNTTVTGYDVYKGSTLIASTASATTYKVMNLTENTSYSFTVKAKDEVGNTSNASNSITVKTLPVANSNDCSNIAAYQGGKIYTEGDQIVYQNKVYKRVNNQWIYQFDCGVEPSDTEAPTAPTDLSAFDVKQTSIQLFWKASTDNIAVTQYEIYQGTNKIGSVGPQTNNLFTVPSLTENTSYNFSVKAKDEAGNTSASSNVVIVKTLTNSNNCANIPAYQGGKVYSEGDQVVHNNKVYEVVNGRFAYQFDCTVSTRGAKVVNAVSNSDIKIYPNPVTTTFSIATDKNLKGASYAIFDSNGRILKRGAYTDNVSISKLNLISGTTYYFKLYVNNEVFEKKFIKK
;
A
#
# COMPACT_ATOMS: atom_id res chain seq x y z
N MET A 1 16.87 43.26 -23.24
CA MET A 1 17.27 44.33 -22.30
C MET A 1 16.46 44.39 -20.97
N ARG A 2 15.97 43.27 -20.41
CA ARG A 2 15.34 43.21 -19.07
C ARG A 2 15.83 42.02 -18.22
N LYS A 3 17.13 41.71 -18.30
CA LYS A 3 17.79 40.73 -17.41
C LYS A 3 19.04 41.27 -16.69
N VAL A 4 19.27 42.59 -16.74
CA VAL A 4 20.49 43.23 -16.19
C VAL A 4 20.21 44.15 -14.99
N LYS A 5 18.94 44.48 -14.70
CA LYS A 5 18.62 45.49 -13.66
C LYS A 5 18.50 44.97 -12.23
N LEU A 6 18.28 43.67 -11.99
CA LEU A 6 18.18 43.15 -10.62
C LEU A 6 19.56 42.89 -9.98
N SER A 7 20.51 42.41 -10.78
CA SER A 7 21.89 42.17 -10.31
C SER A 7 22.62 43.47 -9.96
N LEU A 8 22.34 44.59 -10.65
CA LEU A 8 22.97 45.88 -10.34
C LEU A 8 22.43 46.50 -9.04
N VAL A 9 21.12 46.37 -8.75
CA VAL A 9 20.51 46.97 -7.55
C VAL A 9 20.89 46.18 -6.29
N LEU A 10 20.92 44.84 -6.37
CA LEU A 10 21.38 43.99 -5.26
C LEU A 10 22.88 44.15 -4.99
N LEU A 11 23.71 44.28 -6.05
CA LEU A 11 25.14 44.60 -5.89
C LEU A 11 25.35 45.97 -5.25
N THR A 12 24.56 46.99 -5.60
CA THR A 12 24.72 48.34 -5.05
C THR A 12 24.41 48.35 -3.56
N ILE A 13 23.40 47.61 -3.10
CA ILE A 13 23.02 47.55 -1.67
C ILE A 13 24.05 46.75 -0.85
N ILE A 14 24.54 45.62 -1.38
CA ILE A 14 25.59 44.81 -0.73
C ILE A 14 26.93 45.58 -0.71
N PHE A 15 27.30 46.27 -1.78
CA PHE A 15 28.52 47.10 -1.80
C PHE A 15 28.41 48.32 -0.90
N THR A 16 27.27 49.01 -0.86
CA THR A 16 27.10 50.22 -0.01
C THR A 16 27.21 49.84 1.47
N ASN A 17 26.71 48.68 1.88
CA ASN A 17 26.79 48.23 3.27
C ASN A 17 28.14 47.56 3.64
N LEU A 18 28.85 46.92 2.70
CA LEU A 18 30.24 46.48 2.92
C LEU A 18 31.24 47.66 2.93
N LEU A 19 30.96 48.74 2.20
CA LEU A 19 31.79 49.96 2.16
C LEU A 19 31.78 50.73 3.49
N TYR A 20 30.73 50.61 4.30
CA TYR A 20 30.61 51.27 5.61
C TYR A 20 31.18 50.46 6.77
N ALA A 21 31.49 49.18 6.55
CA ALA A 21 31.93 48.26 7.60
C ALA A 21 33.26 47.60 7.23
N GLN A 22 34.35 48.36 7.18
CA GLN A 22 35.69 47.99 7.67
C GLN A 22 36.75 49.00 7.20
N GLN A 23 37.38 49.67 8.16
CA GLN A 23 38.57 50.48 7.96
C GLN A 23 39.76 49.58 7.58
N GLY A 24 40.50 49.95 6.52
CA GLY A 24 41.91 49.56 6.38
C GLY A 24 42.32 48.56 5.30
N VAL A 25 41.89 48.70 4.04
CA VAL A 25 42.49 47.92 2.92
C VAL A 25 42.99 48.85 1.79
N ILE A 26 44.21 48.59 1.33
CA ILE A 26 44.98 49.45 0.41
C ILE A 26 44.44 49.30 -1.04
N PRO A 27 44.39 50.38 -1.87
CA PRO A 27 43.74 50.37 -3.20
C PRO A 27 44.23 49.32 -4.21
N LYS A 28 45.43 48.76 -4.06
CA LYS A 28 46.02 47.80 -5.01
C LYS A 28 45.47 46.38 -4.86
N GLU A 29 45.16 45.94 -3.64
CA GLU A 29 44.53 44.63 -3.37
C GLU A 29 43.04 44.64 -3.74
N LYS A 30 42.41 45.82 -3.66
CA LYS A 30 41.03 46.09 -4.08
C LYS A 30 40.80 45.80 -5.57
N ASN A 31 41.72 46.17 -6.45
CA ASN A 31 41.60 45.91 -7.89
C ASN A 31 41.86 44.44 -8.27
N LEU A 32 42.74 43.75 -7.54
CA LEU A 32 43.04 42.33 -7.77
C LEU A 32 41.85 41.42 -7.41
N ILE A 33 41.12 41.74 -6.33
CA ILE A 33 39.92 41.03 -5.90
C ILE A 33 38.74 41.29 -6.86
N ILE A 34 38.58 42.52 -7.35
CA ILE A 34 37.55 42.89 -8.34
C ILE A 34 37.75 42.14 -9.66
N GLU A 35 38.98 42.00 -10.16
CA GLU A 35 39.25 41.20 -11.36
C GLU A 35 39.00 39.70 -11.14
N LYS A 36 39.40 39.16 -9.97
CA LYS A 36 39.21 37.74 -9.63
C LYS A 36 37.72 37.37 -9.50
N TYR A 37 36.90 38.27 -8.95
CA TYR A 37 35.44 38.06 -8.81
C TYR A 37 34.64 38.34 -10.07
N LYS A 38 35.04 39.31 -10.91
CA LYS A 38 34.44 39.50 -12.24
C LYS A 38 34.59 38.23 -13.10
N LYS A 39 35.73 37.52 -12.97
CA LYS A 39 35.95 36.23 -13.64
C LYS A 39 35.12 35.07 -13.06
N ALA A 40 34.78 35.08 -11.76
CA ALA A 40 34.01 34.02 -11.11
C ALA A 40 32.48 34.19 -11.22
N SER A 41 31.97 35.42 -11.29
CA SER A 41 30.52 35.72 -11.27
C SER A 41 29.72 35.30 -12.49
N ALA A 42 30.37 34.91 -13.60
CA ALA A 42 29.70 34.37 -14.77
C ALA A 42 29.25 32.89 -14.59
N LYS A 43 29.65 32.21 -13.51
CA LYS A 43 29.41 30.77 -13.30
C LYS A 43 28.88 30.37 -11.92
N HIS A 44 28.71 31.28 -10.96
CA HIS A 44 28.31 30.89 -9.61
C HIS A 44 26.78 30.81 -9.46
N GLN A 45 26.26 29.60 -9.24
CA GLN A 45 24.89 29.36 -8.77
C GLN A 45 24.93 29.40 -7.24
N PHE A 46 24.10 30.25 -6.63
CA PHE A 46 23.99 30.32 -5.17
C PHE A 46 23.48 28.99 -4.61
N SER A 47 24.09 28.54 -3.52
CA SER A 47 23.63 27.38 -2.76
C SER A 47 22.37 27.70 -1.94
N SER A 48 21.59 26.68 -1.58
CA SER A 48 20.34 26.83 -0.81
C SER A 48 20.57 27.56 0.52
N ARG A 49 21.75 27.36 1.14
CA ARG A 49 22.13 28.03 2.40
C ARG A 49 22.40 29.53 2.21
N GLU A 50 22.96 29.94 1.08
CA GLU A 50 23.21 31.36 0.79
C GLU A 50 21.91 32.10 0.48
N LEU A 51 20.98 31.46 -0.23
CA LEU A 51 19.65 32.02 -0.49
C LEU A 51 18.82 32.15 0.80
N ASP A 52 18.91 31.19 1.73
CA ASP A 52 18.25 31.28 3.03
C ASP A 52 18.83 32.39 3.90
N ILE A 53 20.15 32.57 3.93
CA ILE A 53 20.81 33.68 4.64
C ILE A 53 20.36 35.04 4.06
N ILE A 54 20.28 35.14 2.74
CA ILE A 54 19.81 36.37 2.06
C ILE A 54 18.33 36.63 2.36
N TYR A 55 17.48 35.60 2.33
CA TYR A 55 16.05 35.73 2.65
C TYR A 55 15.83 36.14 4.11
N ASP A 56 16.50 35.48 5.06
CA ASP A 56 16.38 35.79 6.48
C ASP A 56 16.93 37.19 6.81
N TYR A 57 18.00 37.61 6.14
CA TYR A 57 18.51 38.99 6.22
C TYR A 57 17.50 40.00 5.68
N LEU A 58 16.95 39.81 4.47
CA LEU A 58 15.95 40.72 3.90
C LEU A 58 14.68 40.79 4.76
N LYS A 59 14.23 39.66 5.30
CA LYS A 59 13.08 39.58 6.21
C LYS A 59 13.32 40.31 7.54
N SER A 60 14.56 40.32 8.02
CA SER A 60 14.94 41.07 9.24
C SER A 60 14.94 42.58 9.05
N GLN A 61 15.08 43.06 7.80
CA GLN A 61 15.11 44.49 7.48
C GLN A 61 13.73 45.06 7.14
N ASP A 62 12.95 44.32 6.35
CA ASP A 62 11.56 44.66 6.04
C ASP A 62 10.81 43.39 5.58
N ALA A 63 10.14 42.74 6.54
CA ALA A 63 9.41 41.49 6.31
C ALA A 63 8.39 41.59 5.17
N LYS A 64 7.73 42.75 5.00
CA LYS A 64 6.73 42.94 3.92
C LYS A 64 7.39 43.08 2.55
N LYS A 65 8.57 43.68 2.48
CA LYS A 65 9.31 43.86 1.22
C LYS A 65 10.02 42.58 0.78
N ALA A 66 10.58 41.81 1.72
CA ALA A 66 11.20 40.51 1.44
C ALA A 66 10.18 39.48 0.94
N ASP A 67 9.02 39.39 1.60
CA ASP A 67 7.94 38.53 1.14
C ASP A 67 7.38 39.03 -0.21
N ALA A 68 7.27 40.34 -0.43
CA ALA A 68 6.84 40.89 -1.73
C ALA A 68 7.83 40.64 -2.87
N GLU A 69 9.15 40.72 -2.64
CA GLU A 69 10.18 40.47 -3.66
C GLU A 69 10.33 38.96 -3.96
N CYS A 70 10.16 38.08 -2.97
CA CYS A 70 10.06 36.63 -3.18
C CYS A 70 8.74 36.22 -3.85
N LEU A 71 7.61 36.84 -3.49
CA LEU A 71 6.32 36.68 -4.19
C LEU A 71 6.37 37.21 -5.63
N GLN A 72 7.18 38.22 -5.93
CA GLN A 72 7.36 38.75 -7.29
C GLN A 72 8.07 37.75 -8.22
N TYR A 73 8.83 36.79 -7.66
CA TYR A 73 9.44 35.69 -8.40
C TYR A 73 8.47 34.51 -8.62
N ASN A 74 7.42 34.38 -7.79
CA ASN A 74 6.45 33.27 -7.84
C ASN A 74 5.02 33.66 -8.25
N LYS A 75 4.69 34.94 -8.46
CA LYS A 75 3.42 35.38 -9.09
C LYS A 75 3.66 36.61 -9.95
N ARG A 76 3.06 36.67 -11.14
CA ARG A 76 2.95 37.94 -11.89
C ARG A 76 1.94 38.84 -11.17
N VAL A 77 2.43 39.70 -10.28
CA VAL A 77 1.63 40.77 -9.68
C VAL A 77 1.58 41.96 -10.65
N PRO A 78 0.39 42.49 -10.99
CA PRO A 78 0.29 43.69 -11.81
C PRO A 78 0.95 44.89 -11.10
N SER A 79 1.72 45.67 -11.86
CA SER A 79 2.38 46.90 -11.42
C SER A 79 1.38 47.92 -10.85
N LYS A 80 1.87 48.86 -10.03
CA LYS A 80 1.06 49.99 -9.54
C LYS A 80 0.41 50.80 -10.66
N GLU A 81 1.04 50.87 -11.84
CA GLU A 81 0.42 51.44 -13.04
C GLU A 81 -0.71 50.58 -13.57
N GLU A 82 -0.56 49.25 -13.66
CA GLU A 82 -1.64 48.32 -14.04
C GLU A 82 -2.80 48.36 -13.03
N ILE A 83 -2.56 48.59 -11.74
CA ILE A 83 -3.63 48.75 -10.72
C ILE A 83 -4.37 50.10 -10.90
N LYS A 84 -3.64 51.16 -11.26
CA LYS A 84 -4.22 52.48 -11.53
C LYS A 84 -5.02 52.46 -12.84
N LEU A 85 -4.49 51.80 -13.86
CA LEU A 85 -5.16 51.51 -15.14
C LEU A 85 -6.41 50.66 -14.90
N LYS A 86 -6.35 49.60 -14.07
CA LYS A 86 -7.52 48.80 -13.67
C LYS A 86 -8.62 49.58 -12.94
N LYS A 87 -8.28 50.58 -12.12
CA LYS A 87 -9.28 51.47 -11.50
C LYS A 87 -9.93 52.41 -12.52
N GLN A 88 -9.16 52.84 -13.52
CA GLN A 88 -9.62 53.72 -14.60
C GLN A 88 -10.47 52.94 -15.61
N GLU A 89 -10.04 51.74 -16.00
CA GLU A 89 -10.74 50.79 -16.87
C GLU A 89 -11.99 50.20 -16.22
N ARG A 90 -12.06 50.03 -14.89
CA ARG A 90 -13.31 49.68 -14.18
C ARG A 90 -14.35 50.80 -14.24
N LYS A 91 -13.91 52.06 -14.20
CA LYS A 91 -14.77 53.23 -14.42
C LYS A 91 -15.21 53.33 -15.88
N GLU A 92 -14.32 53.03 -16.83
CA GLU A 92 -14.64 53.06 -18.25
C GLU A 92 -15.50 51.85 -18.69
N LYS A 93 -15.27 50.62 -18.20
CA LYS A 93 -16.12 49.43 -18.49
C LYS A 93 -17.55 49.52 -17.97
N SER A 94 -17.81 50.34 -16.94
CA SER A 94 -19.16 50.72 -16.54
C SER A 94 -19.88 51.50 -17.67
N LEU A 95 -19.14 52.32 -18.40
CA LEU A 95 -19.62 53.15 -19.51
C LEU A 95 -19.58 52.43 -20.88
N THR A 96 -18.62 51.54 -21.15
CA THR A 96 -18.44 50.87 -22.45
C THR A 96 -19.23 49.57 -22.62
N ARG A 97 -19.89 49.03 -21.57
CA ARG A 97 -20.80 47.86 -21.67
C ARG A 97 -22.01 48.09 -22.59
N GLN A 98 -22.20 49.30 -23.12
CA GLN A 98 -23.28 49.66 -24.03
C GLN A 98 -22.99 49.40 -25.52
N ASN A 99 -21.74 49.26 -25.99
CA ASN A 99 -21.46 49.27 -27.44
C ASN A 99 -20.44 48.22 -27.91
N THR A 100 -20.87 46.97 -28.08
CA THR A 100 -20.52 46.09 -29.24
C THR A 100 -21.40 44.83 -29.19
N ALA A 101 -22.13 44.57 -30.28
CA ALA A 101 -23.03 43.44 -30.52
C ALA A 101 -22.31 42.08 -30.30
N VAL A 102 -22.87 41.05 -29.65
CA VAL A 102 -24.22 40.47 -29.71
C VAL A 102 -24.53 39.86 -28.33
N ARG A 103 -25.72 40.09 -27.76
CA ARG A 103 -26.09 39.66 -26.40
C ARG A 103 -27.03 38.45 -26.43
N SER A 104 -26.54 37.25 -26.12
CA SER A 104 -27.34 36.33 -25.31
C SER A 104 -27.39 36.92 -23.90
N THR A 105 -28.56 37.01 -23.28
CA THR A 105 -28.68 37.52 -21.91
C THR A 105 -28.47 36.35 -20.95
N PRO A 106 -27.57 36.45 -19.94
CA PRO A 106 -27.42 35.40 -18.93
C PRO A 106 -28.76 35.12 -18.26
N ILE A 107 -29.06 33.85 -17.98
CA ILE A 107 -30.21 33.44 -17.19
C ILE A 107 -29.85 33.32 -15.72
N THR A 108 -30.85 33.40 -14.84
CA THR A 108 -30.72 32.85 -13.49
C THR A 108 -30.52 31.34 -13.60
N LEU A 109 -29.62 30.78 -12.77
CA LEU A 109 -29.39 29.34 -12.76
C LEU A 109 -30.71 28.60 -12.50
N PRO A 110 -31.09 27.61 -13.33
CA PRO A 110 -32.25 26.78 -13.07
C PRO A 110 -32.14 26.07 -11.72
N THR A 111 -33.24 25.98 -10.97
CA THR A 111 -33.26 25.37 -9.64
C THR A 111 -32.98 23.86 -9.65
N ASP A 112 -33.20 23.22 -10.80
CA ASP A 112 -32.93 21.81 -11.04
C ASP A 112 -31.57 21.58 -11.74
N ALA A 113 -30.72 22.62 -11.84
CA ALA A 113 -29.41 22.50 -12.44
C ALA A 113 -28.54 21.47 -11.71
N ARG A 114 -27.94 20.55 -12.47
CA ARG A 114 -27.02 19.53 -11.97
C ARG A 114 -25.68 19.64 -12.67
N PHE A 115 -24.63 19.75 -11.87
CA PHE A 115 -23.24 19.79 -12.32
C PHE A 115 -22.66 18.37 -12.32
N PRO A 116 -22.23 17.83 -13.48
CA PRO A 116 -21.63 16.51 -13.56
C PRO A 116 -20.19 16.51 -13.02
N GLY A 117 -19.73 15.34 -12.57
CA GLY A 117 -18.30 15.12 -12.29
C GLY A 117 -17.50 14.89 -13.58
N GLU A 118 -16.20 15.17 -13.56
CA GLU A 118 -15.32 15.02 -14.74
C GLU A 118 -15.19 13.55 -15.21
N PHE A 119 -15.44 12.61 -14.31
CA PHE A 119 -15.49 11.17 -14.60
C PHE A 119 -16.78 10.72 -15.33
N GLU A 120 -17.77 11.60 -15.50
CA GLU A 120 -18.98 11.30 -16.27
C GLU A 120 -18.73 11.32 -17.78
N GLU A 121 -19.71 10.87 -18.55
CA GLU A 121 -19.58 10.76 -20.00
C GLU A 121 -19.48 12.14 -20.68
N ILE A 122 -18.50 12.27 -21.58
CA ILE A 122 -18.25 13.48 -22.37
C ILE A 122 -18.27 13.18 -23.88
N GLN A 123 -18.72 14.14 -24.67
CA GLN A 123 -18.78 14.06 -26.14
C GLN A 123 -17.64 14.81 -26.84
N GLY A 124 -16.91 15.65 -26.11
CA GLY A 124 -15.79 16.39 -26.67
C GLY A 124 -14.92 17.07 -25.63
N VAL A 125 -13.85 17.70 -26.11
CA VAL A 125 -12.92 18.48 -25.29
C VAL A 125 -12.53 19.75 -26.03
N PHE A 126 -12.61 20.89 -25.35
CA PHE A 126 -12.12 22.17 -25.83
C PHE A 126 -10.64 22.35 -25.50
N VAL A 127 -9.89 22.93 -26.43
CA VAL A 127 -8.49 23.33 -26.28
C VAL A 127 -8.26 24.70 -26.90
N CYS A 128 -7.40 25.52 -26.30
CA CYS A 128 -7.00 26.82 -26.84
C CYS A 128 -5.56 26.75 -27.37
N TYR A 129 -5.37 26.87 -28.68
CA TYR A 129 -4.04 26.67 -29.26
C TYR A 129 -3.12 27.89 -29.04
N PRO A 130 -1.86 27.71 -28.63
CA PRO A 130 -0.98 28.82 -28.25
C PRO A 130 -0.40 29.58 -29.45
N TYR A 131 -0.32 30.91 -29.31
CA TYR A 131 0.35 31.81 -30.26
C TYR A 131 1.38 32.72 -29.57
N LYS A 132 2.20 33.45 -30.35
CA LYS A 132 3.25 34.33 -29.78
C LYS A 132 2.61 35.55 -29.09
N ARG A 133 3.04 35.85 -27.83
CA ARG A 133 2.46 36.86 -26.89
C ARG A 133 2.26 38.28 -27.43
N SER A 134 2.85 38.65 -28.56
CA SER A 134 2.75 39.99 -29.17
C SER A 134 1.69 40.07 -30.28
N GLY A 135 0.59 39.33 -30.15
CA GLY A 135 -0.36 39.16 -31.26
C GLY A 135 0.28 38.50 -32.49
N GLY A 136 1.36 37.75 -32.29
CA GLY A 136 2.18 37.18 -33.36
C GLY A 136 1.63 35.88 -33.93
N GLU A 137 2.37 35.28 -34.85
CA GLU A 137 2.03 34.03 -35.56
C GLU A 137 1.74 32.85 -34.62
N LEU A 138 0.95 31.91 -35.14
CA LEU A 138 0.71 30.60 -34.55
C LEU A 138 2.05 29.87 -34.27
N ARG A 139 2.14 29.14 -33.17
CA ARG A 139 3.33 28.31 -32.89
C ARG A 139 3.25 27.01 -33.69
N LEU A 140 4.18 26.83 -34.64
CA LEU A 140 4.25 25.63 -35.50
C LEU A 140 5.62 24.94 -35.51
N SER A 141 6.68 25.62 -35.05
CA SER A 141 8.03 25.04 -35.04
C SER A 141 8.16 23.92 -34.01
N GLU A 142 8.51 22.72 -34.48
CA GLU A 142 8.92 21.58 -33.65
C GLU A 142 10.43 21.37 -33.74
N ASN A 143 11.03 20.80 -32.68
CA ASN A 143 12.45 20.47 -32.68
C ASN A 143 12.69 19.20 -33.50
N ALA A 144 13.72 19.20 -34.35
CA ALA A 144 14.02 18.08 -35.25
C ALA A 144 14.45 16.80 -34.53
N ASP A 145 15.00 16.93 -33.32
CA ASP A 145 15.41 15.83 -32.44
C ASP A 145 14.25 15.18 -31.67
N GLY A 146 13.00 15.62 -31.92
CA GLY A 146 11.81 15.12 -31.23
C GLY A 146 11.69 15.59 -29.78
N SER A 147 12.54 16.51 -29.33
CA SER A 147 12.46 17.10 -27.99
C SER A 147 11.17 17.93 -27.81
N PRO A 148 10.73 18.16 -26.56
CA PRO A 148 9.46 18.83 -26.28
C PRO A 148 9.39 20.24 -26.88
N SER A 149 8.30 20.52 -27.58
CA SER A 149 7.95 21.86 -28.06
C SER A 149 6.44 22.06 -27.89
N PHE A 150 5.99 23.32 -27.77
CA PHE A 150 4.56 23.60 -27.63
C PHE A 150 3.72 23.03 -28.78
N PRO A 151 4.12 23.16 -30.07
CA PRO A 151 3.34 22.60 -31.18
C PRO A 151 3.27 21.07 -31.13
N LYS A 152 4.39 20.41 -30.82
CA LYS A 152 4.43 18.95 -30.65
C LYS A 152 3.50 18.50 -29.52
N PHE A 153 3.56 19.15 -28.35
CA PHE A 153 2.71 18.83 -27.21
C PHE A 153 1.22 18.97 -27.57
N TYR A 154 0.81 20.08 -28.19
CA TYR A 154 -0.60 20.27 -28.57
C TYR A 154 -1.06 19.28 -29.63
N ARG A 155 -0.20 18.94 -30.59
CA ARG A 155 -0.49 17.90 -31.58
C ARG A 155 -0.70 16.54 -30.91
N ASP A 156 0.20 16.16 -29.99
CA ASP A 156 0.12 14.90 -29.27
C ASP A 156 -1.12 14.86 -28.35
N LEU A 157 -1.46 15.98 -27.70
CA LEU A 157 -2.68 16.16 -26.90
C LEU A 157 -3.95 15.99 -27.75
N ILE A 158 -4.03 16.69 -28.89
CA ILE A 158 -5.18 16.62 -29.81
C ILE A 158 -5.33 15.19 -30.36
N SER A 159 -4.21 14.54 -30.70
CA SER A 159 -4.20 13.13 -31.11
C SER A 159 -4.69 12.20 -29.99
N ALA A 160 -4.26 12.42 -28.75
CA ALA A 160 -4.68 11.62 -27.60
C ALA A 160 -6.19 11.75 -27.32
N ILE A 161 -6.76 12.96 -27.44
CA ILE A 161 -8.21 13.17 -27.29
C ILE A 161 -8.99 12.47 -28.41
N GLN A 162 -8.54 12.59 -29.66
CA GLN A 162 -9.17 11.87 -30.77
C GLN A 162 -9.10 10.35 -30.57
N GLN A 163 -7.95 9.83 -30.14
CA GLN A 163 -7.79 8.41 -29.82
C GLN A 163 -8.74 7.97 -28.71
N ALA A 164 -9.01 8.83 -27.73
CA ALA A 164 -10.01 8.61 -26.67
C ALA A 164 -11.47 8.59 -27.18
N GLY A 165 -11.70 8.90 -28.47
CA GLY A 165 -12.97 8.67 -29.15
C GLY A 165 -13.93 9.85 -29.12
N VAL A 166 -13.49 11.03 -28.69
CA VAL A 166 -14.33 12.24 -28.58
C VAL A 166 -13.85 13.35 -29.51
N LYS A 167 -14.75 14.30 -29.83
CA LYS A 167 -14.44 15.42 -30.72
C LYS A 167 -13.54 16.45 -30.03
N VAL A 168 -12.56 16.99 -30.75
CA VAL A 168 -11.73 18.10 -30.24
C VAL A 168 -12.22 19.43 -30.79
N TYR A 169 -12.50 20.40 -29.92
CA TYR A 169 -12.85 21.77 -30.31
C TYR A 169 -11.65 22.68 -30.07
N ILE A 170 -11.05 23.17 -31.15
CA ILE A 170 -9.78 23.91 -31.11
C ILE A 170 -10.06 25.39 -31.32
N SER A 171 -9.89 26.18 -30.27
CA SER A 171 -9.99 27.64 -30.34
C SER A 171 -8.75 28.25 -31.01
N LEU A 172 -8.99 29.07 -32.01
CA LEU A 172 -7.98 29.77 -32.82
C LEU A 172 -8.34 31.23 -33.02
N ARG A 173 -7.32 32.05 -33.29
CA ARG A 173 -7.48 33.49 -33.47
C ARG A 173 -8.14 33.86 -34.80
N THR A 174 -7.80 33.19 -35.91
CA THR A 174 -8.28 33.53 -37.26
C THR A 174 -8.55 32.30 -38.11
N GLN A 175 -9.34 32.47 -39.17
CA GLN A 175 -9.53 31.44 -40.19
C GLN A 175 -8.23 31.10 -40.93
N ALA A 176 -7.27 32.02 -41.04
CA ALA A 176 -5.97 31.73 -41.64
C ALA A 176 -5.13 30.78 -40.77
N ASP A 177 -5.20 30.95 -39.44
CA ASP A 177 -4.50 30.08 -38.49
C ASP A 177 -5.00 28.63 -38.58
N SER A 178 -6.28 28.41 -38.93
CA SER A 178 -6.85 27.06 -39.09
C SER A 178 -6.27 26.31 -40.28
N ILE A 179 -6.01 27.02 -41.39
CA ILE A 179 -5.36 26.46 -42.59
C ILE A 179 -3.91 26.08 -42.26
N LEU A 180 -3.19 26.96 -41.56
CA LEU A 180 -1.79 26.71 -41.17
C LEU A 180 -1.67 25.51 -40.22
N LEU A 181 -2.55 25.41 -39.23
CA LEU A 181 -2.54 24.30 -38.28
C LEU A 181 -2.93 22.98 -38.96
N THR A 182 -3.92 23.00 -39.86
CA THR A 182 -4.33 21.82 -40.64
C THR A 182 -3.16 21.30 -41.48
N ARG A 183 -2.45 22.20 -42.19
CA ARG A 183 -1.25 21.84 -42.96
C ARG A 183 -0.18 21.22 -42.07
N HIS A 184 0.11 21.83 -40.92
CA HIS A 184 1.08 21.29 -39.96
C HIS A 184 0.71 19.87 -39.49
N PHE A 185 -0.56 19.63 -39.18
CA PHE A 185 -1.04 18.30 -38.82
C PHE A 185 -0.90 17.29 -39.96
N GLN A 186 -1.18 17.68 -41.21
CA GLN A 186 -0.95 16.81 -42.39
C GLN A 186 0.52 16.46 -42.57
N GLU A 187 1.40 17.46 -42.53
CA GLU A 187 2.86 17.29 -42.66
C GLU A 187 3.45 16.39 -41.57
N LYS A 188 2.84 16.39 -40.38
CA LYS A 188 3.25 15.55 -39.25
C LYS A 188 2.47 14.24 -39.11
N GLY A 189 1.61 13.89 -40.07
CA GLY A 189 0.84 12.64 -40.07
C GLY A 189 -0.16 12.54 -38.92
N THR A 190 -0.64 13.65 -38.37
CA THR A 190 -1.65 13.66 -37.32
C THR A 190 -3.03 13.41 -37.93
N PRO A 191 -3.85 12.50 -37.37
CA PRO A 191 -5.19 12.26 -37.87
C PRO A 191 -6.00 13.56 -37.94
N LEU A 192 -6.54 13.85 -39.12
CA LEU A 192 -7.44 14.99 -39.37
C LEU A 192 -8.92 14.57 -39.27
N SER A 193 -9.24 13.74 -38.29
CA SER A 193 -10.61 13.28 -38.05
C SER A 193 -11.18 13.93 -36.79
N ASN A 194 -12.50 14.04 -36.68
CA ASN A 194 -13.15 14.31 -35.38
C ASN A 194 -12.64 15.56 -34.62
N TYR A 195 -12.42 16.69 -35.31
CA TYR A 195 -12.15 17.99 -34.68
C TYR A 195 -12.95 19.12 -35.32
N GLU A 196 -13.09 20.26 -34.62
CA GLU A 196 -13.75 21.47 -35.09
C GLU A 196 -12.96 22.71 -34.65
N PHE A 197 -12.81 23.70 -35.54
CA PHE A 197 -12.19 24.97 -35.19
C PHE A 197 -13.22 25.99 -34.72
N LEU A 198 -12.91 26.66 -33.60
CA LEU A 198 -13.67 27.80 -33.09
C LEU A 198 -12.82 29.06 -33.28
N ILE A 199 -13.29 30.00 -34.10
CA ILE A 199 -12.54 31.22 -34.40
C ILE A 199 -12.82 32.28 -33.33
N ASN A 200 -12.19 32.12 -32.17
CA ASN A 200 -12.27 33.03 -31.04
C ASN A 200 -10.85 33.29 -30.50
N PRO A 201 -10.33 34.52 -30.60
CA PRO A 201 -8.99 34.83 -30.08
C PRO A 201 -8.96 34.71 -28.55
N THR A 202 -7.87 34.20 -27.97
CA THR A 202 -7.72 33.97 -26.52
C THR A 202 -6.48 34.65 -25.95
N ASP A 203 -6.52 35.28 -24.79
CA ASP A 203 -5.32 35.88 -24.17
C ASP A 203 -4.32 34.83 -23.66
N SER A 204 -4.81 33.63 -23.37
CA SER A 204 -4.00 32.50 -22.94
C SER A 204 -4.50 31.17 -23.52
N TYR A 205 -3.89 30.08 -23.06
CA TYR A 205 -4.25 28.71 -23.44
C TYR A 205 -4.86 27.92 -22.28
N TRP A 206 -5.16 28.60 -21.15
CA TRP A 206 -5.72 28.02 -19.93
C TRP A 206 -7.24 27.92 -20.01
N VAL A 207 -7.72 27.07 -20.92
CA VAL A 207 -9.16 26.89 -21.17
C VAL A 207 -9.88 26.21 -20.00
N ARG A 208 -9.17 25.44 -19.17
CA ARG A 208 -9.74 24.86 -17.94
C ARG A 208 -10.32 25.93 -17.03
N ASP A 209 -9.58 27.03 -16.90
CA ASP A 209 -9.88 28.10 -15.96
C ASP A 209 -10.93 29.08 -16.47
N SER A 210 -10.95 29.32 -17.79
CA SER A 210 -11.74 30.35 -18.46
C SER A 210 -12.94 29.82 -19.24
N GLY A 211 -12.93 28.53 -19.55
CA GLY A 211 -13.98 27.87 -20.31
C GLY A 211 -15.26 27.63 -19.50
N PRO A 212 -16.34 27.25 -20.18
CA PRO A 212 -17.65 27.08 -19.57
C PRO A 212 -17.68 25.95 -18.54
N ILE A 213 -18.43 26.14 -17.44
CA ILE A 213 -18.76 25.03 -16.53
C ILE A 213 -20.07 24.39 -16.95
N ASN A 214 -20.04 23.10 -17.21
CA ASN A 214 -21.17 22.34 -17.73
C ASN A 214 -22.23 22.06 -16.66
N PHE A 215 -23.52 22.20 -17.01
CA PHE A 215 -24.63 21.67 -16.21
C PHE A 215 -25.76 21.12 -17.08
N TYR A 216 -26.54 20.20 -16.50
CA TYR A 216 -27.80 19.73 -17.06
C TYR A 216 -28.98 20.38 -16.33
N TYR A 217 -30.08 20.65 -17.03
CA TYR A 217 -31.30 21.19 -16.42
C TYR A 217 -32.56 20.87 -17.24
N GLY A 218 -33.72 21.04 -16.61
CA GLY A 218 -35.02 20.77 -17.19
C GLY A 218 -35.32 19.28 -17.36
N THR A 219 -36.58 18.98 -17.64
CA THR A 219 -37.07 17.61 -17.88
C THR A 219 -36.46 16.95 -19.12
N ASP A 220 -35.86 17.74 -20.03
CA ASP A 220 -35.28 17.26 -21.29
C ASP A 220 -33.75 17.01 -21.20
N ASP A 221 -33.13 17.15 -20.02
CA ASP A 221 -31.67 17.09 -19.84
C ASP A 221 -30.90 18.07 -20.74
N LYS A 222 -31.37 19.32 -20.83
CA LYS A 222 -30.71 20.37 -21.64
C LYS A 222 -29.35 20.69 -21.07
N ILE A 223 -28.40 20.99 -21.96
CA ILE A 223 -27.07 21.49 -21.58
C ILE A 223 -27.12 23.01 -21.41
N GLY A 224 -26.56 23.49 -20.31
CA GLY A 224 -26.31 24.90 -20.05
C GLY A 224 -24.91 25.11 -19.51
N TRP A 225 -24.45 26.36 -19.50
CA TRP A 225 -23.10 26.72 -19.06
C TRP A 225 -23.07 27.81 -17.99
N VAL A 226 -22.14 27.71 -17.04
CA VAL A 226 -21.77 28.85 -16.19
C VAL A 226 -20.55 29.52 -16.78
N ASP A 227 -20.69 30.82 -17.04
CA ASP A 227 -19.61 31.71 -17.43
C ASP A 227 -18.83 32.14 -16.18
N LEU A 228 -17.59 31.65 -16.03
CA LEU A 228 -16.72 32.02 -14.93
C LEU A 228 -16.17 33.42 -15.15
N ASN A 229 -16.24 34.27 -14.13
CA ASN A 229 -15.54 35.55 -14.12
C ASN A 229 -14.04 35.29 -13.93
N TYR A 230 -13.29 35.22 -15.03
CA TYR A 230 -11.86 34.87 -15.09
C TYR A 230 -10.94 36.10 -14.95
N GLY A 231 -11.49 37.22 -14.48
CA GLY A 231 -10.74 38.41 -14.09
C GLY A 231 -10.47 39.40 -15.22
N SER A 232 -10.57 40.69 -14.87
CA SER A 232 -10.59 41.84 -15.80
C SER A 232 -9.43 42.02 -16.81
N TYR A 233 -8.31 41.28 -16.70
CA TYR A 233 -7.09 41.46 -17.50
C TYR A 233 -6.88 40.43 -18.61
N ARG A 234 -7.75 39.41 -18.71
CA ARG A 234 -7.80 38.43 -19.80
C ARG A 234 -9.18 38.44 -20.46
N GLY A 235 -9.57 39.62 -20.94
CA GLY A 235 -10.93 39.87 -21.42
C GLY A 235 -11.35 39.02 -22.62
N LYS A 236 -10.40 38.44 -23.37
CA LYS A 236 -10.74 37.49 -24.45
C LYS A 236 -11.00 36.08 -23.93
N ASP A 237 -10.26 35.66 -22.90
CA ASP A 237 -10.49 34.37 -22.25
C ASP A 237 -11.86 34.40 -21.52
N ASP A 238 -12.13 35.48 -20.79
CA ASP A 238 -13.40 35.77 -20.08
C ASP A 238 -14.62 35.88 -21.02
N ALA A 239 -14.41 36.02 -22.34
CA ALA A 239 -15.48 36.12 -23.32
C ALA A 239 -15.78 34.78 -24.03
N LEU A 240 -15.04 33.69 -23.72
CA LEU A 240 -15.19 32.41 -24.42
C LEU A 240 -16.56 31.79 -24.20
N THR A 241 -17.03 31.72 -22.96
CA THR A 241 -18.30 31.05 -22.63
C THR A 241 -19.49 31.68 -23.35
N PRO A 242 -19.73 33.01 -23.32
CA PRO A 242 -20.84 33.60 -24.06
C PRO A 242 -20.76 33.38 -25.59
N LEU A 243 -19.55 33.48 -26.17
CA LEU A 243 -19.34 33.28 -27.60
C LEU A 243 -19.65 31.84 -28.03
N TRP A 244 -19.20 30.87 -27.24
CA TRP A 244 -19.51 29.47 -27.51
C TRP A 244 -20.98 29.16 -27.22
N ALA A 245 -21.58 29.71 -26.16
CA ALA A 245 -22.98 29.46 -25.82
C ALA A 245 -23.90 29.87 -26.97
N GLN A 246 -23.62 31.01 -27.60
CA GLN A 246 -24.31 31.44 -28.81
C GLN A 246 -24.12 30.44 -29.97
N ARG A 247 -22.90 29.96 -30.20
CA ARG A 247 -22.58 29.04 -31.29
C ARG A 247 -23.29 27.69 -31.15
N PHE A 248 -23.36 27.16 -29.94
CA PHE A 248 -24.02 25.89 -29.61
C PHE A 248 -25.51 26.03 -29.28
N ASN A 249 -26.03 27.27 -29.27
CA ASN A 249 -27.40 27.60 -28.90
C ASN A 249 -27.77 27.11 -27.48
N PHE A 250 -26.85 27.31 -26.53
CA PHE A 250 -27.05 26.97 -25.12
C PHE A 250 -27.38 28.20 -24.28
N GLN A 251 -28.15 27.96 -23.22
CA GLN A 251 -28.35 28.94 -22.17
C GLN A 251 -27.11 28.99 -21.28
N TYR A 252 -26.85 30.15 -20.69
CA TYR A 252 -25.75 30.29 -19.74
C TYR A 252 -26.12 31.21 -18.58
N SER A 253 -25.54 30.94 -17.40
CA SER A 253 -25.58 31.80 -16.22
C SER A 253 -24.21 32.43 -15.99
N TYR A 254 -24.15 33.46 -15.16
CA TYR A 254 -22.91 34.20 -14.89
C TYR A 254 -22.45 33.98 -13.44
N MET A 255 -21.15 33.73 -13.25
CA MET A 255 -20.52 33.60 -11.95
C MET A 255 -20.24 34.98 -11.33
N PRO A 256 -20.84 35.35 -10.19
CA PRO A 256 -20.64 36.67 -9.59
C PRO A 256 -19.23 36.90 -9.02
N LEU A 257 -18.53 35.83 -8.65
CA LEU A 257 -17.20 35.87 -8.04
C LEU A 257 -16.10 35.62 -9.07
N GLU A 258 -14.93 36.23 -8.86
CA GLU A 258 -13.72 35.82 -9.60
C GLU A 258 -13.39 34.38 -9.22
N PHE A 259 -13.42 33.46 -10.19
CA PHE A 259 -13.22 32.04 -9.94
C PHE A 259 -12.63 31.35 -11.17
N GLU A 260 -11.70 30.43 -10.95
CA GLU A 260 -11.01 29.69 -11.98
C GLU A 260 -11.42 28.21 -11.96
N GLY A 261 -11.75 27.65 -13.12
CA GLY A 261 -12.18 26.25 -13.25
C GLY A 261 -11.16 25.19 -12.83
N GLY A 262 -9.84 25.48 -12.83
CA GLY A 262 -8.83 24.58 -12.27
C GLY A 262 -8.87 24.49 -10.73
N ASN A 263 -9.51 25.46 -10.07
CA ASN A 263 -9.71 25.44 -8.62
C ASN A 263 -11.07 24.83 -8.21
N MET A 264 -11.59 23.89 -9.00
CA MET A 264 -12.88 23.27 -8.80
C MET A 264 -12.84 21.78 -9.12
N ILE A 265 -13.48 20.98 -8.27
CA ILE A 265 -13.78 19.56 -8.53
C ILE A 265 -15.24 19.32 -8.15
N MET A 266 -16.03 18.86 -9.12
CA MET A 266 -17.44 18.46 -8.92
C MET A 266 -17.53 16.94 -8.78
N ASN A 267 -18.37 16.45 -7.87
CA ASN A 267 -18.59 15.02 -7.68
C ASN A 267 -19.81 14.46 -8.43
N GLY A 268 -20.51 15.26 -9.24
CA GLY A 268 -21.74 14.84 -9.91
C GLY A 268 -22.99 14.79 -9.02
N GLN A 269 -22.88 15.15 -7.74
CA GLN A 269 -23.93 15.08 -6.72
C GLN A 269 -23.99 16.35 -5.86
N GLN A 270 -24.05 17.51 -6.51
CA GLN A 270 -24.23 18.83 -5.86
C GLN A 270 -23.16 19.13 -4.79
N SER A 271 -21.93 18.65 -5.01
CA SER A 271 -20.79 18.97 -4.16
C SER A 271 -19.64 19.55 -4.97
N LEU A 272 -19.07 20.61 -4.42
CA LEU A 272 -17.91 21.33 -4.93
C LEU A 272 -16.76 21.25 -3.95
N THR A 273 -15.60 20.83 -4.42
CA THR A 273 -14.32 20.97 -3.72
C THR A 273 -13.49 22.09 -4.38
N THR A 274 -13.05 23.06 -3.59
CA THR A 274 -12.22 24.22 -4.00
C THR A 274 -11.15 24.49 -2.93
N SER A 275 -10.21 25.42 -3.17
CA SER A 275 -9.29 25.91 -2.16
C SER A 275 -9.68 27.28 -1.57
N ASP A 276 -9.09 27.62 -0.43
CA ASP A 276 -9.23 28.91 0.28
C ASP A 276 -8.68 30.11 -0.50
N ARG A 277 -8.08 29.86 -1.68
CA ARG A 277 -7.82 30.87 -2.71
C ARG A 277 -9.06 31.70 -3.01
N ILE A 278 -10.24 31.06 -3.09
CA ILE A 278 -11.49 31.73 -3.48
C ILE A 278 -11.79 32.96 -2.60
N TYR A 279 -11.43 32.87 -1.31
CA TYR A 279 -11.57 33.97 -0.35
C TYR A 279 -10.55 35.09 -0.58
N LYS A 280 -9.34 34.76 -1.03
CA LYS A 280 -8.26 35.73 -1.26
C LYS A 280 -8.56 36.59 -2.49
N VAL A 281 -9.00 35.97 -3.59
CA VAL A 281 -9.31 36.68 -4.84
C VAL A 281 -10.61 37.49 -4.72
N ASN A 282 -11.56 37.06 -3.89
CA ASN A 282 -12.83 37.77 -3.64
C ASN A 282 -12.87 38.49 -2.28
N SER A 283 -11.74 39.01 -1.79
CA SER A 283 -11.60 39.62 -0.45
C SER A 283 -12.52 40.82 -0.14
N THR A 284 -13.28 41.32 -1.12
CA THR A 284 -14.33 42.33 -0.90
C THR A 284 -15.61 41.76 -0.29
N HIS A 285 -15.80 40.44 -0.33
CA HIS A 285 -16.91 39.72 0.31
C HIS A 285 -16.39 38.97 1.54
N SER A 286 -17.28 38.76 2.52
CA SER A 286 -17.01 37.86 3.64
C SER A 286 -16.99 36.39 3.17
N LYS A 287 -16.37 35.51 3.96
CA LYS A 287 -16.36 34.07 3.64
C LYS A 287 -17.76 33.47 3.52
N ALA A 288 -18.67 33.85 4.41
CA ALA A 288 -20.05 33.36 4.41
C ALA A 288 -20.82 33.80 3.14
N GLU A 289 -20.62 35.04 2.69
CA GLU A 289 -21.20 35.51 1.42
C GLU A 289 -20.63 34.75 0.23
N ILE A 290 -19.32 34.49 0.21
CA ILE A 290 -18.67 33.71 -0.85
C ILE A 290 -19.22 32.28 -0.88
N ASP A 291 -19.32 31.62 0.27
CA ASP A 291 -19.86 30.26 0.37
C ASP A 291 -21.31 30.21 -0.10
N GLN A 292 -22.12 31.21 0.24
CA GLN A 292 -23.52 31.31 -0.21
C GLN A 292 -23.62 31.51 -1.73
N ILE A 293 -22.83 32.43 -2.30
CA ILE A 293 -22.82 32.66 -3.74
C ILE A 293 -22.38 31.41 -4.50
N LEU A 294 -21.39 30.67 -4.00
CA LEU A 294 -20.97 29.40 -4.60
C LEU A 294 -22.12 28.38 -4.60
N LYS A 295 -22.80 28.22 -3.46
CA LYS A 295 -23.93 27.29 -3.35
C LYS A 295 -25.06 27.64 -4.31
N GLU A 296 -25.40 28.92 -4.44
CA GLU A 296 -26.44 29.39 -5.35
C GLU A 296 -26.03 29.28 -6.82
N SER A 297 -24.77 29.60 -7.15
CA SER A 297 -24.27 29.61 -8.53
C SER A 297 -24.06 28.21 -9.11
N PHE A 298 -23.96 27.19 -8.25
CA PHE A 298 -23.73 25.80 -8.64
C PHE A 298 -24.77 24.81 -8.09
N ASN A 299 -25.87 25.30 -7.49
CA ASN A 299 -26.93 24.48 -6.89
C ASN A 299 -26.36 23.38 -5.94
N LEU A 300 -25.55 23.79 -4.96
CA LEU A 300 -24.79 22.88 -4.11
C LEU A 300 -25.45 22.63 -2.75
N ASP A 301 -25.49 21.36 -2.37
CA ASP A 301 -25.77 20.92 -1.01
C ASP A 301 -24.50 20.92 -0.15
N TYR A 302 -23.35 20.63 -0.76
CA TYR A 302 -22.07 20.45 -0.08
C TYR A 302 -20.99 21.33 -0.69
N LEU A 303 -20.20 21.98 0.16
CA LEU A 303 -19.07 22.82 -0.23
C LEU A 303 -17.86 22.47 0.65
N HIS A 304 -16.78 22.01 0.02
CA HIS A 304 -15.52 21.68 0.66
C HIS A 304 -14.46 22.72 0.26
N VAL A 305 -13.96 23.48 1.23
CA VAL A 305 -12.93 24.50 1.00
C VAL A 305 -11.62 24.08 1.68
N LEU A 306 -10.68 23.61 0.86
CA LEU A 306 -9.37 23.11 1.27
C LEU A 306 -8.37 24.25 1.45
N LYS A 307 -7.26 24.00 2.14
CA LYS A 307 -6.18 24.99 2.22
C LYS A 307 -5.36 24.99 0.92
N GLU A 308 -5.11 26.17 0.33
CA GLU A 308 -4.30 26.26 -0.89
C GLU A 308 -2.84 25.84 -0.67
N LEU A 309 -2.24 25.23 -1.69
CA LEU A 309 -0.81 24.93 -1.72
C LEU A 309 0.03 26.20 -1.95
N THR A 310 1.23 26.23 -1.39
CA THR A 310 2.15 27.38 -1.44
C THR A 310 3.15 27.28 -2.60
N TYR A 311 3.56 26.06 -2.96
CA TYR A 311 4.61 25.74 -3.92
C TYR A 311 4.07 24.94 -5.11
N ASP A 312 2.87 25.26 -5.57
CA ASP A 312 2.18 24.63 -6.70
C ASP A 312 2.41 25.36 -8.04
N GLY A 313 3.29 26.36 -8.08
CA GLY A 313 3.42 27.29 -9.21
C GLY A 313 2.66 28.60 -9.02
N GLY A 314 2.09 28.83 -7.84
CA GLY A 314 1.46 30.08 -7.44
C GLY A 314 -0.01 30.18 -7.80
N THR A 315 -0.64 29.08 -8.22
CA THR A 315 -2.04 29.06 -8.65
C THR A 315 -2.99 28.97 -7.46
N GLY A 316 -2.70 28.14 -6.47
CA GLY A 316 -3.60 27.74 -5.39
C GLY A 316 -4.67 26.74 -5.83
N HIS A 317 -4.52 26.07 -6.98
CA HIS A 317 -5.54 25.21 -7.56
C HIS A 317 -5.55 23.81 -6.95
N VAL A 318 -6.74 23.24 -6.78
CA VAL A 318 -6.92 21.85 -6.31
C VAL A 318 -6.53 20.81 -7.38
N ASP A 319 -6.74 21.11 -8.67
CA ASP A 319 -6.47 20.18 -9.78
C ASP A 319 -4.98 19.81 -9.95
N LEU A 320 -4.08 20.52 -9.28
CA LEU A 320 -2.64 20.23 -9.31
C LEU A 320 -2.25 19.06 -8.43
N TYR A 321 -3.10 18.65 -7.48
CA TYR A 321 -2.76 17.57 -6.56
C TYR A 321 -3.89 16.61 -6.20
N ILE A 322 -5.14 16.90 -6.55
CA ILE A 322 -6.28 16.03 -6.26
C ILE A 322 -7.28 16.03 -7.43
N ASP A 323 -7.93 14.90 -7.64
CA ASP A 323 -8.96 14.65 -8.67
C ASP A 323 -9.95 13.57 -8.18
N MET A 324 -11.01 13.26 -8.92
CA MET A 324 -12.00 12.23 -8.59
C MET A 324 -12.15 11.16 -9.68
N LEU A 325 -12.07 9.90 -9.28
CA LEU A 325 -12.31 8.75 -10.17
C LEU A 325 -13.81 8.43 -10.32
N ASN A 326 -14.60 8.75 -9.30
CA ASN A 326 -16.05 8.64 -9.27
C ASN A 326 -16.62 9.53 -8.15
N GLU A 327 -17.93 9.56 -7.99
CA GLU A 327 -18.65 10.43 -7.04
C GLU A 327 -18.20 10.27 -5.57
N ASN A 328 -17.56 9.16 -5.22
CA ASN A 328 -17.20 8.76 -3.85
C ASN A 328 -15.68 8.52 -3.66
N HIS A 329 -14.84 8.68 -4.69
CA HIS A 329 -13.43 8.30 -4.65
C HIS A 329 -12.52 9.41 -5.20
N PHE A 330 -11.77 10.04 -4.30
CA PHE A 330 -10.70 10.97 -4.67
C PHE A 330 -9.42 10.22 -5.00
N VAL A 331 -8.58 10.82 -5.84
CA VAL A 331 -7.20 10.41 -6.07
C VAL A 331 -6.31 11.62 -5.85
N TYR A 332 -5.24 11.48 -5.07
CA TYR A 332 -4.33 12.61 -4.79
C TYR A 332 -2.86 12.27 -5.05
N THR A 333 -2.05 13.31 -5.26
CA THR A 333 -0.61 13.19 -5.44
C THR A 333 0.07 12.88 -4.11
N LYS A 334 0.61 11.67 -3.96
CA LYS A 334 1.40 11.26 -2.80
C LYS A 334 2.84 11.73 -2.93
N GLN A 335 3.22 12.70 -2.11
CA GLN A 335 4.59 13.20 -2.02
C GLN A 335 5.51 12.21 -1.28
N PRO A 336 6.76 12.03 -1.72
CA PRO A 336 7.79 11.28 -0.99
C PRO A 336 7.98 11.81 0.43
N THR A 337 8.15 10.90 1.40
CA THR A 337 8.31 11.25 2.82
C THR A 337 9.51 12.14 3.11
N GLU A 338 10.52 12.09 2.26
CA GLU A 338 11.73 12.91 2.32
C GLU A 338 11.40 14.40 2.16
N MET A 339 10.33 14.74 1.41
CA MET A 339 9.90 16.12 1.21
C MET A 339 9.38 16.78 2.50
N ALA A 340 8.98 15.99 3.51
CA ALA A 340 8.59 16.49 4.83
C ALA A 340 9.76 17.19 5.56
N ASN A 341 11.01 16.86 5.20
CA ASN A 341 12.20 17.40 5.84
C ASN A 341 12.74 18.66 5.15
N ILE A 342 12.12 19.11 4.05
CA ILE A 342 12.57 20.30 3.33
C ILE A 342 12.29 21.54 4.19
N PRO A 343 13.32 22.33 4.56
CA PRO A 343 13.13 23.48 5.44
C PRO A 343 12.09 24.45 4.89
N LYS A 344 11.11 24.84 5.71
CA LYS A 344 10.02 25.78 5.38
C LYS A 344 9.07 25.32 4.25
N TYR A 345 9.15 24.07 3.79
CA TYR A 345 8.20 23.52 2.83
C TYR A 345 6.91 23.07 3.54
N THR A 346 5.79 23.73 3.24
CA THR A 346 4.52 23.52 3.95
C THR A 346 3.56 22.56 3.25
N ASP A 347 3.70 22.38 1.94
CA ASP A 347 2.69 21.70 1.13
C ASP A 347 2.56 20.21 1.46
N TYR A 348 3.64 19.56 1.90
CA TYR A 348 3.59 18.17 2.37
C TYR A 348 2.51 17.99 3.44
N GLN A 349 2.51 18.84 4.47
CA GLN A 349 1.52 18.76 5.54
C GLN A 349 0.14 19.24 5.07
N ILE A 350 0.07 20.28 4.23
CA ILE A 350 -1.22 20.80 3.72
C ILE A 350 -1.96 19.73 2.91
N VAL A 351 -1.27 18.96 2.07
CA VAL A 351 -1.89 17.86 1.32
C VAL A 351 -2.46 16.82 2.27
N LEU A 352 -1.71 16.42 3.30
CA LEU A 352 -2.19 15.44 4.30
C LEU A 352 -3.39 15.98 5.09
N ASP A 353 -3.35 17.23 5.54
CA ASP A 353 -4.43 17.86 6.29
C ASP A 353 -5.71 17.98 5.43
N ASN A 354 -5.58 18.32 4.14
CA ASN A 354 -6.70 18.41 3.22
C ASN A 354 -7.34 17.03 2.95
N VAL A 355 -6.51 15.99 2.80
CA VAL A 355 -6.99 14.60 2.63
C VAL A 355 -7.66 14.10 3.91
N ASP A 356 -7.06 14.36 5.08
CA ASP A 356 -7.65 14.01 6.39
C ASP A 356 -9.02 14.64 6.55
N TYR A 357 -9.14 15.95 6.28
CA TYR A 357 -10.42 16.65 6.29
C TYR A 357 -11.45 15.97 5.38
N LEU A 358 -11.15 15.77 4.10
CA LEU A 358 -12.09 15.15 3.15
C LEU A 358 -12.45 13.70 3.55
N SER A 359 -11.53 12.95 4.13
CA SER A 359 -11.79 11.58 4.61
C SER A 359 -12.78 11.48 5.77
N THR A 360 -13.01 12.60 6.47
CA THR A 360 -14.05 12.70 7.51
C THR A 360 -15.39 13.20 6.98
N GLN A 361 -15.45 13.68 5.73
CA GLN A 361 -16.68 14.20 5.13
C GLN A 361 -17.51 13.06 4.55
N ILE A 362 -18.83 13.13 4.76
CA ILE A 362 -19.79 12.17 4.19
C ILE A 362 -19.94 12.45 2.70
N SER A 363 -19.81 11.40 1.88
CA SER A 363 -20.04 11.53 0.44
C SER A 363 -21.54 11.75 0.16
N PRO A 364 -21.92 12.81 -0.57
CA PRO A 364 -23.29 13.02 -1.02
C PRO A 364 -23.74 11.82 -1.84
N GLY A 365 -24.79 11.12 -1.38
CA GLY A 365 -25.32 9.92 -2.02
C GLY A 365 -24.79 8.57 -1.55
N GLY A 366 -23.85 8.55 -0.60
CA GLY A 366 -23.54 7.35 0.18
C GLY A 366 -24.52 7.17 1.34
N SER A 367 -24.74 5.93 1.76
CA SER A 367 -25.50 5.57 2.97
C SER A 367 -24.80 6.04 4.25
N ASN A 368 -24.59 7.36 4.42
CA ASN A 368 -23.80 8.01 5.49
C ASN A 368 -22.32 7.58 5.55
N LYS A 369 -21.70 7.29 4.40
CA LYS A 369 -20.30 6.84 4.33
C LYS A 369 -19.34 7.94 3.85
N PRO A 370 -18.09 7.97 4.36
CA PRO A 370 -17.11 8.97 3.95
C PRO A 370 -16.60 8.76 2.52
N TYR A 371 -15.92 9.78 1.99
CA TYR A 371 -15.14 9.64 0.75
C TYR A 371 -13.99 8.64 0.93
N SER A 372 -13.67 7.93 -0.16
CA SER A 372 -12.53 7.02 -0.25
C SER A 372 -11.39 7.64 -1.06
N PHE A 373 -10.16 7.12 -0.90
CA PHE A 373 -8.96 7.72 -1.48
C PHE A 373 -8.07 6.72 -2.18
N GLY A 374 -7.51 7.16 -3.29
CA GLY A 374 -6.41 6.57 -4.03
C GLY A 374 -5.22 7.52 -4.12
N THR A 375 -4.11 7.02 -4.65
CA THR A 375 -2.88 7.82 -4.79
C THR A 375 -2.23 7.69 -6.15
N VAL A 376 -1.71 8.80 -6.67
CA VAL A 376 -0.73 8.81 -7.76
C VAL A 376 0.62 9.31 -7.23
N PRO A 377 1.75 8.88 -7.81
CA PRO A 377 3.07 9.32 -7.36
C PRO A 377 3.30 10.82 -7.58
N TYR A 378 4.29 11.39 -6.88
CA TYR A 378 4.83 12.70 -7.21
C TYR A 378 5.96 12.57 -8.26
N PRO A 379 6.00 13.41 -9.31
CA PRO A 379 7.06 13.34 -10.32
C PRO A 379 8.45 13.66 -9.78
N THR A 380 9.47 12.93 -10.23
CA THR A 380 10.89 13.21 -9.91
C THR A 380 11.53 14.20 -10.89
N ARG A 381 12.77 14.60 -10.59
CA ARG A 381 13.64 15.28 -11.57
C ARG A 381 13.95 14.37 -12.76
N ASP A 382 14.45 15.00 -13.84
CA ASP A 382 14.87 14.29 -15.05
C ASP A 382 16.02 13.31 -14.79
N ASP A 383 16.80 13.51 -13.72
CA ASP A 383 17.93 12.67 -13.33
C ASP A 383 17.56 11.51 -12.37
N GLY A 384 16.29 11.36 -11.98
CA GLY A 384 15.88 10.33 -11.02
C GLY A 384 15.60 10.82 -9.61
N THR A 385 16.12 11.99 -9.23
CA THR A 385 16.16 12.41 -7.83
C THR A 385 14.84 13.04 -7.36
N VAL A 386 14.55 12.86 -6.07
CA VAL A 386 13.44 13.54 -5.37
C VAL A 386 13.83 14.99 -5.11
N TYR A 387 12.87 15.90 -5.25
CA TYR A 387 13.08 17.31 -4.95
C TYR A 387 13.44 17.54 -3.48
N ASP A 388 14.45 18.37 -3.24
CA ASP A 388 14.99 18.73 -1.91
C ASP A 388 15.03 20.25 -1.68
N ASP A 389 14.58 21.04 -2.65
CA ASP A 389 14.48 22.50 -2.59
C ASP A 389 13.04 22.98 -2.88
N ARG A 390 12.47 23.75 -1.94
CA ARG A 390 11.10 24.29 -2.03
C ARG A 390 10.91 25.26 -3.20
N TYR A 391 11.94 26.03 -3.55
CA TYR A 391 11.84 26.97 -4.66
C TYR A 391 11.85 26.26 -6.00
N GLU A 392 12.67 25.20 -6.13
CA GLU A 392 12.64 24.33 -7.29
C GLU A 392 11.28 23.64 -7.46
N ILE A 393 10.69 23.13 -6.37
CA ILE A 393 9.35 22.54 -6.38
C ILE A 393 8.32 23.53 -6.93
N GLY A 394 8.25 24.72 -6.34
CA GLY A 394 7.34 25.78 -6.76
C GLY A 394 7.56 26.22 -8.20
N LYS A 395 8.82 26.25 -8.66
CA LYS A 395 9.16 26.62 -10.04
C LYS A 395 8.85 25.54 -11.05
N ASN A 396 8.84 24.26 -10.68
CA ASN A 396 8.68 23.17 -11.64
C ASN A 396 7.22 22.75 -11.85
N SER A 397 6.42 22.75 -10.77
CA SER A 397 4.97 22.45 -10.80
C SER A 397 4.58 21.19 -11.58
N ARG A 398 5.46 20.17 -11.60
CA ARG A 398 5.18 18.88 -12.25
C ARG A 398 4.20 18.08 -11.41
N THR A 399 3.16 17.56 -12.05
CA THR A 399 2.15 16.73 -11.38
C THR A 399 1.56 15.68 -12.32
N TYR A 400 1.35 14.47 -11.79
CA TYR A 400 0.63 13.41 -12.49
C TYR A 400 -0.88 13.51 -12.31
N SER A 401 -1.36 14.11 -11.21
CA SER A 401 -2.80 14.26 -10.93
C SER A 401 -3.48 15.23 -11.90
N ASN A 402 -2.74 16.15 -12.52
CA ASN A 402 -3.29 17.10 -13.49
C ASN A 402 -3.39 16.47 -14.91
N HIS A 403 -4.06 15.32 -14.96
CA HIS A 403 -4.40 14.53 -16.15
C HIS A 403 -5.81 14.89 -16.63
N LEU A 404 -6.22 14.37 -17.79
CA LEU A 404 -7.60 14.53 -18.28
C LEU A 404 -8.27 13.17 -18.37
N ILE A 405 -9.44 13.02 -17.76
CA ILE A 405 -10.32 11.85 -17.94
C ILE A 405 -11.19 12.08 -19.17
N VAL A 406 -11.14 11.14 -20.12
CA VAL A 406 -11.96 11.16 -21.33
C VAL A 406 -12.62 9.80 -21.49
N ASN A 407 -13.85 9.70 -21.01
CA ASN A 407 -14.61 8.45 -20.99
C ASN A 407 -13.76 7.30 -20.40
N LYS A 408 -13.42 6.27 -21.19
CA LYS A 408 -12.60 5.11 -20.77
C LYS A 408 -11.09 5.31 -20.93
N SER A 409 -10.63 6.52 -21.18
CA SER A 409 -9.21 6.85 -21.37
C SER A 409 -8.76 7.95 -20.40
N ILE A 410 -7.47 7.92 -20.02
CA ILE A 410 -6.82 8.98 -19.26
C ILE A 410 -5.66 9.51 -20.07
N ILE A 411 -5.67 10.80 -20.37
CA ILE A 411 -4.56 11.48 -21.03
C ILE A 411 -3.60 11.93 -19.94
N GLN A 412 -2.52 11.18 -19.78
CA GLN A 412 -1.63 11.24 -18.63
C GLN A 412 -0.38 12.06 -18.97
N PRO A 413 -0.09 13.19 -18.30
CA PRO A 413 1.23 13.80 -18.41
C PRO A 413 2.30 12.82 -17.93
N VAL A 414 3.36 12.71 -18.71
CA VAL A 414 4.64 12.08 -18.34
C VAL A 414 5.77 13.08 -18.56
N PHE A 415 6.94 12.84 -17.98
CA PHE A 415 8.11 13.70 -18.06
C PHE A 415 9.28 13.04 -18.80
N ASN A 416 8.95 12.27 -19.83
CA ASN A 416 9.89 11.63 -20.76
C ASN A 416 9.24 11.44 -22.15
N ASN A 417 10.04 11.18 -23.17
CA ASN A 417 9.59 10.81 -24.53
C ASN A 417 10.10 9.44 -25.00
N GLY A 418 10.50 8.56 -24.09
CA GLY A 418 11.15 7.27 -24.42
C GLY A 418 12.59 7.38 -24.92
N GLN A 419 13.13 8.59 -25.09
CA GLN A 419 14.53 8.83 -25.46
C GLN A 419 15.27 9.70 -24.44
N THR A 420 14.59 10.67 -23.87
CA THR A 420 15.12 11.68 -22.95
C THR A 420 14.13 11.93 -21.82
N GLY A 421 14.60 12.48 -20.71
CA GLY A 421 13.82 12.59 -19.47
C GLY A 421 13.94 11.32 -18.65
N ASN A 422 13.07 11.17 -17.65
CA ASN A 422 13.19 10.08 -16.68
C ASN A 422 12.27 8.91 -17.03
N ILE A 423 12.69 8.11 -18.01
CA ILE A 423 11.91 6.99 -18.52
C ILE A 423 11.58 5.98 -17.39
N THR A 424 12.60 5.56 -16.63
CA THR A 424 12.47 4.52 -15.60
C THR A 424 11.48 4.89 -14.49
N ASN A 425 11.52 6.13 -13.97
CA ASN A 425 10.60 6.51 -12.89
C ASN A 425 9.20 6.79 -13.42
N ASP A 426 9.07 7.32 -14.63
CA ASP A 426 7.77 7.52 -15.25
C ASP A 426 7.08 6.18 -15.56
N GLU A 427 7.81 5.16 -16.02
CA GLU A 427 7.28 3.80 -16.20
C GLU A 427 6.78 3.20 -14.89
N LYS A 428 7.58 3.31 -13.82
CA LYS A 428 7.15 2.91 -12.47
C LYS A 428 5.92 3.69 -11.99
N ALA A 429 5.86 4.99 -12.29
CA ALA A 429 4.73 5.81 -11.92
C ALA A 429 3.47 5.40 -12.70
N LEU A 430 3.59 5.12 -13.99
CA LEU A 430 2.51 4.61 -14.85
C LEU A 430 1.99 3.26 -14.35
N ASP A 431 2.85 2.37 -13.83
CA ASP A 431 2.39 1.11 -13.23
C ASP A 431 1.55 1.31 -11.97
N ILE A 432 1.86 2.32 -11.17
CA ILE A 432 1.05 2.71 -10.00
C ILE A 432 -0.26 3.35 -10.48
N ILE A 433 -0.20 4.27 -11.44
CA ILE A 433 -1.36 4.96 -12.02
C ILE A 433 -2.33 3.95 -12.66
N ARG A 434 -1.85 2.95 -13.42
CA ARG A 434 -2.69 1.88 -14.01
C ARG A 434 -3.44 1.06 -12.95
N LYS A 435 -2.85 0.87 -11.76
CA LYS A 435 -3.53 0.20 -10.64
C LYS A 435 -4.59 1.09 -9.99
N GLN A 436 -4.34 2.39 -9.96
CA GLN A 436 -5.26 3.39 -9.42
C GLN A 436 -6.46 3.66 -10.33
N TYR A 437 -6.28 3.51 -11.66
CA TYR A 437 -7.31 3.69 -12.68
C TYR A 437 -7.61 2.39 -13.42
N PRO A 438 -8.19 1.38 -12.74
CA PRO A 438 -8.35 0.05 -13.29
C PRO A 438 -9.27 0.04 -14.52
N GLY A 439 -8.80 -0.59 -15.59
CA GLY A 439 -9.49 -0.68 -16.87
C GLY A 439 -9.47 0.57 -17.75
N TYR A 440 -8.94 1.70 -17.27
CA TYR A 440 -8.76 2.88 -18.13
C TYR A 440 -7.58 2.69 -19.07
N ARG A 441 -7.73 3.12 -20.32
CA ARG A 441 -6.60 3.23 -21.24
C ARG A 441 -5.79 4.48 -20.93
N ILE A 442 -4.59 4.29 -20.40
CA ILE A 442 -3.65 5.38 -20.11
C ILE A 442 -2.91 5.78 -21.40
N ILE A 443 -3.06 7.02 -21.83
CA ILE A 443 -2.41 7.62 -23.01
C ILE A 443 -1.36 8.63 -22.52
N PRO A 444 -0.07 8.26 -22.44
CA PRO A 444 0.97 9.15 -21.92
C PRO A 444 1.33 10.25 -22.92
N ILE A 445 1.51 11.49 -22.45
CA ILE A 445 1.99 12.64 -23.24
C ILE A 445 3.10 13.40 -22.53
N ASP A 446 4.17 13.75 -23.25
CA ASP A 446 5.36 14.39 -22.68
C ASP A 446 5.11 15.85 -22.27
N GLY A 447 4.84 16.07 -20.99
CA GLY A 447 4.56 17.35 -20.36
C GLY A 447 5.80 18.17 -19.97
N ARG A 448 7.04 17.76 -20.31
CA ARG A 448 8.24 18.51 -19.89
C ARG A 448 8.27 19.97 -20.37
N ILE A 449 7.62 20.27 -21.49
CA ILE A 449 7.52 21.64 -22.01
C ILE A 449 6.66 22.56 -21.11
N LEU A 450 5.84 21.98 -20.24
CA LEU A 450 4.96 22.70 -19.31
C LEU A 450 5.65 23.03 -17.97
N LYS A 451 6.90 22.61 -17.77
CA LYS A 451 7.69 22.90 -16.58
C LYS A 451 7.69 24.40 -16.26
N GLY A 452 7.19 24.75 -15.08
CA GLY A 452 7.12 26.13 -14.58
C GLY A 452 6.13 27.04 -15.29
N THR A 453 5.17 26.45 -16.01
CA THR A 453 4.02 27.20 -16.51
C THR A 453 2.92 27.36 -15.47
N GLY A 454 2.94 26.55 -14.39
CA GLY A 454 1.91 26.53 -13.36
C GLY A 454 0.70 25.66 -13.69
N GLY A 455 0.82 24.71 -14.63
CA GLY A 455 -0.26 23.81 -15.01
C GLY A 455 0.20 22.66 -15.90
N SER A 456 -0.65 21.64 -16.08
CA SER A 456 -0.40 20.48 -16.93
C SER A 456 -1.60 20.22 -17.87
N VAL A 457 -1.79 18.97 -18.31
CA VAL A 457 -2.82 18.55 -19.29
C VAL A 457 -4.23 19.01 -18.90
N HIS A 458 -4.62 18.84 -17.64
CA HIS A 458 -5.93 19.24 -17.14
C HIS A 458 -6.17 20.74 -17.35
N CYS A 459 -5.19 21.58 -17.01
CA CYS A 459 -5.28 23.04 -17.13
C CYS A 459 -5.44 23.54 -18.59
N LEU A 460 -5.06 22.72 -19.56
CA LEU A 460 -5.08 23.04 -21.00
C LEU A 460 -6.31 22.52 -21.74
N THR A 461 -7.22 21.87 -21.02
CA THR A 461 -8.38 21.16 -21.58
C THR A 461 -9.65 21.51 -20.81
N LYS A 462 -10.79 21.47 -21.50
CA LYS A 462 -12.11 21.62 -20.88
C LYS A 462 -13.08 20.61 -21.47
N GLU A 463 -13.73 19.85 -20.62
CA GLU A 463 -14.69 18.83 -20.99
C GLU A 463 -15.96 19.42 -21.64
N PHE A 464 -16.52 18.70 -22.61
CA PHE A 464 -17.83 18.96 -23.18
C PHE A 464 -18.73 17.74 -22.91
N ILE A 465 -19.64 17.90 -21.95
CA ILE A 465 -20.51 16.84 -21.43
C ILE A 465 -21.41 16.22 -22.50
N ALA A 466 -21.69 14.92 -22.38
CA ALA A 466 -22.42 14.17 -23.40
C ALA A 466 -23.92 14.52 -23.46
N GLU A 467 -24.50 14.49 -24.65
CA GLU A 467 -25.95 14.51 -24.79
C GLU A 467 -26.56 13.18 -24.36
N ASN A 468 -27.78 13.24 -23.81
CA ASN A 468 -28.57 12.08 -23.39
C ASN A 468 -27.81 11.11 -22.46
N PRO A 469 -27.12 11.58 -21.41
CA PRO A 469 -26.28 10.73 -20.57
C PRO A 469 -27.11 9.67 -19.84
N VAL A 470 -26.52 8.51 -19.58
CA VAL A 470 -27.04 7.55 -18.60
C VAL A 470 -26.24 7.75 -17.32
N ARG A 471 -26.91 8.25 -16.27
CA ARG A 471 -26.26 8.67 -15.04
C ARG A 471 -26.48 7.64 -13.95
N PHE A 472 -25.48 7.46 -13.10
CA PHE A 472 -25.53 6.55 -11.98
C PHE A 472 -25.26 7.34 -10.70
N LYS A 473 -25.99 6.97 -9.65
CA LYS A 473 -25.67 7.34 -8.27
C LYS A 473 -25.64 6.04 -7.48
N HIS A 474 -24.43 5.57 -7.20
CA HIS A 474 -24.20 4.27 -6.57
C HIS A 474 -23.09 4.38 -5.53
N TYR A 475 -23.31 3.82 -4.34
CA TYR A 475 -22.23 3.61 -3.38
C TYR A 475 -21.75 2.16 -3.49
N PRO A 476 -20.56 1.92 -4.06
CA PRO A 476 -20.14 0.55 -4.34
C PRO A 476 -19.65 -0.18 -3.10
N TYR A 477 -19.74 -1.52 -3.14
CA TYR A 477 -18.90 -2.35 -2.29
C TYR A 477 -17.46 -2.25 -2.80
N TYR A 478 -16.55 -1.89 -1.89
CA TYR A 478 -15.15 -1.77 -2.19
C TYR A 478 -14.33 -2.34 -1.04
N GLY A 479 -13.25 -3.05 -1.35
CA GLY A 479 -12.35 -3.54 -0.32
C GLY A 479 -12.95 -4.67 0.52
N LYS A 480 -12.57 -4.76 1.79
CA LYS A 480 -13.17 -5.72 2.71
C LYS A 480 -14.58 -5.26 3.10
N VAL A 481 -15.55 -6.17 3.10
CA VAL A 481 -16.89 -6.00 3.68
C VAL A 481 -17.03 -6.92 4.88
N ASP A 482 -17.69 -6.45 5.93
CA ASP A 482 -17.86 -7.19 7.17
C ASP A 482 -18.88 -8.31 7.03
N ASN A 483 -18.57 -9.45 7.66
CA ASN A 483 -19.39 -10.66 7.69
C ASN A 483 -19.72 -11.22 6.29
N CYS A 484 -19.27 -12.44 6.03
CA CYS A 484 -19.62 -13.09 4.77
C CYS A 484 -21.12 -13.36 4.70
N GLN A 485 -21.80 -12.73 3.74
CA GLN A 485 -23.22 -12.87 3.48
C GLN A 485 -23.43 -13.73 2.23
N SER A 486 -24.58 -14.43 2.16
CA SER A 486 -24.98 -15.19 0.97
C SER A 486 -25.50 -14.28 -0.15
N ASN A 487 -25.95 -13.07 0.20
CA ASN A 487 -26.45 -12.06 -0.72
C ASN A 487 -25.94 -10.68 -0.33
N TYR A 488 -25.41 -9.94 -1.31
CA TYR A 488 -25.03 -8.54 -1.13
C TYR A 488 -25.98 -7.63 -1.94
N PRO A 489 -26.82 -6.83 -1.28
CA PRO A 489 -27.77 -5.95 -1.96
C PRO A 489 -27.07 -4.81 -2.69
N VAL A 490 -27.41 -4.64 -3.96
CA VAL A 490 -26.96 -3.53 -4.80
C VAL A 490 -28.16 -2.66 -5.10
N ASP A 491 -28.12 -1.43 -4.59
CA ASP A 491 -29.07 -0.35 -4.90
C ASP A 491 -28.36 0.78 -5.66
N VAL A 492 -29.03 1.32 -6.67
CA VAL A 492 -28.50 2.37 -7.52
C VAL A 492 -29.64 3.22 -8.07
N VAL A 493 -29.44 4.53 -8.13
CA VAL A 493 -30.33 5.44 -8.89
C VAL A 493 -29.76 5.57 -10.29
N ILE A 494 -30.57 5.29 -11.31
CA ILE A 494 -30.16 5.36 -12.72
C ILE A 494 -31.12 6.25 -13.50
N THR A 495 -30.61 7.35 -14.04
CA THR A 495 -31.44 8.36 -14.73
C THR A 495 -31.00 8.58 -16.17
N ASN A 496 -31.99 8.86 -17.01
CA ASN A 496 -31.86 9.33 -18.38
C ASN A 496 -33.20 9.95 -18.78
N LYS A 497 -33.22 11.07 -19.52
CA LYS A 497 -34.47 11.72 -19.96
C LYS A 497 -35.51 10.78 -20.60
N SER A 498 -35.07 9.79 -21.37
CA SER A 498 -35.98 8.86 -22.05
C SER A 498 -36.53 7.79 -21.11
N GLY A 499 -36.01 7.69 -19.88
CA GLY A 499 -36.17 6.57 -18.98
C GLY A 499 -35.14 5.47 -19.24
N ILE A 500 -35.02 4.56 -18.28
CA ILE A 500 -34.14 3.38 -18.38
C ILE A 500 -34.97 2.17 -18.83
N ASN A 501 -34.60 1.60 -19.98
CA ASN A 501 -35.24 0.42 -20.55
C ASN A 501 -34.91 -0.84 -19.75
N ARG A 502 -33.62 -0.98 -19.41
CA ARG A 502 -33.09 -2.16 -18.73
C ARG A 502 -31.84 -1.80 -17.94
N ALA A 503 -31.76 -2.26 -16.69
CA ALA A 503 -30.53 -2.31 -15.91
C ALA A 503 -30.19 -3.76 -15.55
N THR A 504 -28.90 -4.09 -15.58
CA THR A 504 -28.35 -5.43 -15.35
C THR A 504 -27.14 -5.34 -14.44
N LEU A 505 -27.13 -6.14 -13.39
CA LEU A 505 -26.02 -6.35 -12.47
C LEU A 505 -25.17 -7.51 -12.98
N PHE A 506 -23.88 -7.29 -13.16
CA PHE A 506 -22.90 -8.31 -13.52
C PHE A 506 -22.04 -8.60 -12.30
N SER A 507 -21.89 -9.86 -11.90
CA SER A 507 -21.04 -10.25 -10.77
C SER A 507 -20.30 -11.55 -11.01
N ARG A 508 -19.13 -11.73 -10.40
CA ARG A 508 -18.37 -12.99 -10.41
C ARG A 508 -17.37 -13.06 -9.26
N ILE A 509 -16.85 -14.25 -8.98
CA ILE A 509 -15.62 -14.39 -8.21
C ILE A 509 -14.43 -14.08 -9.14
N LYS A 510 -13.52 -13.21 -8.70
CA LYS A 510 -12.32 -12.81 -9.46
C LYS A 510 -11.53 -14.04 -9.94
N GLY A 511 -11.22 -14.07 -11.23
CA GLY A 511 -10.59 -15.23 -11.90
C GLY A 511 -11.58 -16.16 -12.61
N SER A 512 -12.89 -16.02 -12.38
CA SER A 512 -13.90 -16.75 -13.16
C SER A 512 -14.03 -16.16 -14.57
N SER A 513 -14.15 -17.03 -15.58
CA SER A 513 -14.28 -16.60 -16.99
C SER A 513 -15.62 -15.92 -17.29
N ASN A 514 -16.70 -16.32 -16.63
CA ASN A 514 -18.05 -15.85 -16.93
C ASN A 514 -18.60 -14.87 -15.87
N TRP A 515 -19.27 -13.81 -16.34
CA TRP A 515 -20.06 -12.92 -15.50
C TRP A 515 -21.47 -13.47 -15.30
N LYS A 516 -21.91 -13.60 -14.05
CA LYS A 516 -23.31 -13.83 -13.73
C LYS A 516 -24.09 -12.55 -13.97
N GLN A 517 -25.08 -12.60 -14.85
CA GLN A 517 -25.93 -11.47 -15.20
C GLN A 517 -27.27 -11.59 -14.47
N THR A 518 -27.62 -10.58 -13.68
CA THR A 518 -28.88 -10.51 -12.96
C THR A 518 -29.63 -9.25 -13.39
N ARG A 519 -30.85 -9.42 -13.90
CA ARG A 519 -31.70 -8.27 -14.27
C ARG A 519 -32.10 -7.51 -13.00
N MET A 520 -31.91 -6.20 -12.99
CA MET A 520 -32.29 -5.36 -11.85
C MET A 520 -33.78 -5.00 -11.93
N THR A 521 -34.40 -4.81 -10.77
CA THR A 521 -35.81 -4.45 -10.63
C THR A 521 -35.94 -2.94 -10.46
N LYS A 522 -36.82 -2.30 -11.22
CA LYS A 522 -37.12 -0.87 -11.08
C LYS A 522 -38.06 -0.63 -9.90
N GLY A 523 -37.65 0.24 -8.98
CA GLY A 523 -38.46 0.78 -7.88
C GLY A 523 -38.97 2.20 -8.17
N SER A 524 -39.39 2.92 -7.12
CA SER A 524 -39.77 4.33 -7.18
C SER A 524 -38.55 5.25 -7.34
N ASN A 525 -38.76 6.48 -7.80
CA ASN A 525 -37.72 7.53 -7.91
C ASN A 525 -36.46 7.08 -8.67
N ASP A 526 -36.64 6.29 -9.73
CA ASP A 526 -35.57 5.73 -10.57
C ASP A 526 -34.50 4.90 -9.83
N HIS A 527 -34.86 4.36 -8.65
CA HIS A 527 -34.07 3.33 -8.00
C HIS A 527 -34.16 2.00 -8.75
N TRP A 528 -33.03 1.31 -8.82
CA TRP A 528 -32.90 -0.04 -9.36
C TRP A 528 -32.15 -0.90 -8.34
N SER A 529 -32.68 -2.08 -8.07
CA SER A 529 -32.09 -2.99 -7.09
C SER A 529 -31.96 -4.42 -7.58
N SER A 530 -30.94 -5.10 -7.07
CA SER A 530 -30.69 -6.53 -7.27
C SER A 530 -29.74 -7.03 -6.17
N ASN A 531 -29.55 -8.35 -6.08
CA ASN A 531 -28.55 -8.94 -5.19
C ASN A 531 -27.40 -9.57 -5.98
N ILE A 532 -26.19 -9.41 -5.45
CA ILE A 532 -25.06 -10.28 -5.80
C ILE A 532 -25.25 -11.57 -5.00
N SER A 533 -25.78 -12.62 -5.64
CA SER A 533 -25.97 -13.93 -5.01
C SER A 533 -24.83 -14.87 -5.41
N LEU A 534 -24.10 -15.36 -4.41
CA LEU A 534 -22.94 -16.23 -4.58
C LEU A 534 -23.33 -17.69 -4.32
N SER A 535 -22.90 -18.61 -5.18
CA SER A 535 -23.26 -20.04 -5.10
C SER A 535 -22.36 -20.85 -4.14
N SER A 536 -21.36 -20.23 -3.53
CA SER A 536 -20.37 -20.86 -2.64
C SER A 536 -19.92 -19.87 -1.54
N ASN A 537 -19.33 -20.38 -0.45
CA ASN A 537 -18.79 -19.55 0.64
C ASN A 537 -17.78 -18.50 0.12
N PRO A 538 -18.06 -17.19 0.25
CA PRO A 538 -17.20 -16.12 -0.26
C PRO A 538 -16.01 -15.77 0.64
N ASN A 539 -15.83 -16.46 1.77
CA ASN A 539 -14.76 -16.18 2.72
C ASN A 539 -13.37 -16.19 2.05
N GLY A 540 -12.68 -15.05 2.11
CA GLY A 540 -11.35 -14.86 1.52
C GLY A 540 -11.33 -14.81 -0.01
N LYS A 541 -12.49 -14.77 -0.68
CA LYS A 541 -12.59 -14.61 -2.14
C LYS A 541 -12.82 -13.14 -2.50
N ILE A 542 -12.23 -12.70 -3.61
CA ILE A 542 -12.52 -11.38 -4.19
C ILE A 542 -13.71 -11.54 -5.13
N ILE A 543 -14.75 -10.76 -4.89
CA ILE A 543 -15.93 -10.60 -5.75
C ILE A 543 -15.72 -9.36 -6.62
N GLU A 544 -16.01 -9.50 -7.91
CA GLU A 544 -16.07 -8.41 -8.88
C GLU A 544 -17.51 -8.17 -9.29
N TYR A 545 -17.93 -6.91 -9.40
CA TYR A 545 -19.23 -6.56 -9.96
C TYR A 545 -19.25 -5.20 -10.67
N TYR A 546 -20.18 -5.04 -11.61
CA TYR A 546 -20.48 -3.75 -12.24
C TYR A 546 -21.94 -3.71 -12.66
N ILE A 547 -22.46 -2.51 -12.90
CA ILE A 547 -23.84 -2.28 -13.36
C ILE A 547 -23.79 -1.84 -14.82
N SER A 548 -24.72 -2.32 -15.65
CA SER A 548 -24.96 -1.81 -17.00
C SER A 548 -26.40 -1.37 -17.13
N ALA A 549 -26.64 -0.22 -17.75
CA ALA A 549 -27.98 0.27 -18.03
C ALA A 549 -28.11 0.77 -19.47
N THR A 550 -29.22 0.40 -20.09
CA THR A 550 -29.64 0.84 -21.41
C THR A 550 -30.87 1.74 -21.25
N SER A 551 -30.79 2.96 -21.74
CA SER A 551 -31.91 3.91 -21.79
C SER A 551 -32.91 3.57 -22.90
N ASN A 552 -34.10 4.17 -22.86
CA ASN A 552 -35.14 3.93 -23.87
C ASN A 552 -34.77 4.43 -25.28
N ASN A 553 -33.80 5.33 -25.40
CA ASN A 553 -33.22 5.74 -26.68
C ASN A 553 -32.09 4.81 -27.18
N GLY A 554 -31.80 3.72 -26.46
CA GLY A 554 -30.79 2.72 -26.83
C GLY A 554 -29.38 2.99 -26.31
N LYS A 555 -29.10 4.15 -25.69
CA LYS A 555 -27.77 4.44 -25.12
C LYS A 555 -27.49 3.53 -23.94
N THR A 556 -26.34 2.84 -23.97
CA THR A 556 -25.90 1.92 -22.91
C THR A 556 -24.62 2.39 -22.26
N MET A 557 -24.61 2.46 -20.93
CA MET A 557 -23.44 2.79 -20.11
C MET A 557 -23.24 1.75 -19.01
N THR A 558 -22.03 1.74 -18.44
CA THR A 558 -21.68 0.92 -17.27
C THR A 558 -21.22 1.78 -16.11
N HIS A 559 -21.35 1.25 -14.90
CA HIS A 559 -20.83 1.85 -13.69
C HIS A 559 -20.05 0.80 -12.86
N PRO A 560 -18.74 1.00 -12.65
CA PRO A 560 -17.95 2.14 -13.12
C PRO A 560 -17.79 2.11 -14.65
N MET A 561 -17.37 3.21 -15.25
CA MET A 561 -17.41 3.38 -16.72
C MET A 561 -16.62 2.30 -17.49
N THR A 562 -15.51 1.82 -16.93
CA THR A 562 -14.68 0.77 -17.53
C THR A 562 -15.22 -0.65 -17.29
N GLY A 563 -16.11 -0.86 -16.32
CA GLY A 563 -16.86 -2.10 -16.12
C GLY A 563 -16.02 -3.38 -16.26
N ALA A 564 -16.40 -4.28 -17.17
CA ALA A 564 -15.72 -5.55 -17.41
C ALA A 564 -14.27 -5.43 -17.95
N GLU A 565 -13.83 -4.25 -18.41
CA GLU A 565 -12.48 -4.00 -18.94
C GLU A 565 -11.43 -3.87 -17.83
N GLY A 566 -11.70 -4.42 -16.65
CA GLY A 566 -10.83 -4.39 -15.48
C GLY A 566 -11.23 -3.36 -14.43
N GLY A 567 -12.25 -2.52 -14.70
CA GLY A 567 -12.70 -1.47 -13.78
C GLY A 567 -13.75 -1.88 -12.76
N ALA A 568 -14.33 -3.08 -12.89
CA ALA A 568 -15.38 -3.56 -11.99
C ALA A 568 -15.02 -3.37 -10.52
N TYR A 569 -16.01 -3.01 -9.71
CA TYR A 569 -15.85 -2.88 -8.27
C TYR A 569 -15.41 -4.21 -7.68
N THR A 570 -14.41 -4.17 -6.81
CA THR A 570 -13.90 -5.34 -6.12
C THR A 570 -14.17 -5.23 -4.64
N PHE A 571 -14.77 -6.28 -4.07
CA PHE A 571 -14.85 -6.42 -2.62
C PHE A 571 -14.58 -7.86 -2.20
N TRP A 572 -14.27 -8.09 -0.94
CA TRP A 572 -14.11 -9.41 -0.35
C TRP A 572 -14.65 -9.41 1.07
N CYS A 573 -15.06 -10.56 1.59
CA CYS A 573 -15.42 -10.69 2.99
C CYS A 573 -14.49 -11.68 3.68
N THR A 574 -14.31 -11.50 4.99
CA THR A 574 -13.74 -12.54 5.84
C THR A 574 -14.67 -12.76 7.01
N SER A 575 -15.03 -14.00 7.32
CA SER A 575 -15.74 -14.32 8.57
C SER A 575 -14.82 -14.09 9.78
N SER A 576 -15.18 -13.09 10.62
CA SER A 576 -14.73 -12.70 11.99
C SER A 576 -13.22 -12.58 12.33
N CYS A 577 -12.92 -11.78 13.38
CA CYS A 577 -11.58 -11.56 13.94
C CYS A 577 -10.89 -12.87 14.34
N SER A 578 -9.56 -12.91 14.30
CA SER A 578 -8.77 -14.10 14.69
C SER A 578 -8.86 -14.44 16.18
N LYS A 579 -9.32 -13.52 17.04
CA LYS A 579 -9.58 -13.70 18.48
C LYS A 579 -10.68 -12.73 18.92
N GLU A 580 -11.83 -13.27 19.33
CA GLU A 580 -12.99 -12.53 19.85
C GLU A 580 -13.14 -12.84 21.33
N VAL A 581 -13.32 -11.79 22.15
CA VAL A 581 -13.49 -11.89 23.61
C VAL A 581 -14.92 -11.50 23.94
N VAL A 582 -15.71 -12.47 24.39
CA VAL A 582 -17.06 -12.23 24.89
C VAL A 582 -16.97 -11.57 26.26
N VAL A 583 -17.52 -10.38 26.42
CA VAL A 583 -17.50 -9.64 27.70
C VAL A 583 -18.80 -9.92 28.46
N ASN A 584 -18.77 -10.90 29.36
CA ASN A 584 -19.95 -11.31 30.12
C ASN A 584 -20.26 -10.39 31.32
N ASP A 585 -19.23 -9.79 31.94
CA ASP A 585 -19.38 -8.81 33.04
C ASP A 585 -18.30 -7.71 32.94
N SER A 586 -17.03 -8.10 32.98
CA SER A 586 -15.91 -7.21 32.74
C SER A 586 -14.71 -7.91 32.08
N TYR A 587 -13.89 -7.13 31.38
CA TYR A 587 -12.58 -7.52 30.88
C TYR A 587 -11.53 -6.67 31.58
N LEU A 588 -10.43 -7.26 32.02
CA LEU A 588 -9.33 -6.57 32.70
C LEU A 588 -7.98 -6.90 32.06
N GLU A 589 -7.24 -5.87 31.68
CA GLU A 589 -5.82 -5.94 31.35
C GLU A 589 -5.06 -4.94 32.24
N ASN A 590 -4.44 -5.45 33.30
CA ASN A 590 -3.62 -4.69 34.24
C ASN A 590 -2.11 -4.97 34.08
N PHE A 591 -1.71 -5.69 33.03
CA PHE A 591 -0.32 -6.01 32.70
C PHE A 591 0.43 -6.82 33.79
N GLU A 592 -0.27 -7.30 34.82
CA GLU A 592 0.33 -8.05 35.94
C GLU A 592 0.57 -9.53 35.60
N THR A 593 -0.23 -10.10 34.69
CA THR A 593 -0.11 -11.48 34.17
C THR A 593 0.18 -11.48 32.66
N ARG A 594 0.75 -12.58 32.11
CA ARG A 594 1.20 -12.65 30.70
C ARG A 594 0.03 -12.83 29.71
N SER A 595 -0.94 -11.92 29.73
CA SER A 595 -1.88 -11.74 28.63
C SER A 595 -1.16 -10.97 27.51
N ASN A 596 -1.18 -11.48 26.27
CA ASN A 596 -0.63 -10.81 25.08
C ASN A 596 -1.76 -10.27 24.20
N ASP A 597 -2.89 -9.91 24.81
CA ASP A 597 -4.12 -9.63 24.05
C ASP A 597 -4.11 -8.23 23.43
N TRP A 598 -3.45 -7.27 24.11
CA TRP A 598 -3.18 -5.96 23.54
C TRP A 598 -1.86 -5.95 22.76
N VAL A 599 -1.92 -5.53 21.50
CA VAL A 599 -0.83 -5.64 20.53
C VAL A 599 -0.39 -4.26 20.05
N GLN A 600 0.91 -4.03 19.96
CA GLN A 600 1.48 -2.80 19.36
C GLN A 600 1.16 -2.71 17.86
N ASP A 601 0.85 -1.51 17.36
CA ASP A 601 0.65 -1.31 15.93
C ASP A 601 2.00 -1.21 15.20
N ALA A 602 2.23 -2.12 14.26
CA ALA A 602 3.45 -2.11 13.45
C ALA A 602 3.62 -0.87 12.54
N ASN A 603 2.59 -0.04 12.38
CA ASN A 603 2.60 1.14 11.49
C ASN A 603 2.82 2.48 12.22
N ASP A 604 3.04 2.45 13.53
CA ASP A 604 3.43 3.64 14.27
C ASP A 604 4.97 3.85 14.24
N ASN A 605 5.48 4.87 14.94
CA ASN A 605 6.91 5.16 14.98
C ASN A 605 7.47 5.18 16.41
N ALA A 606 6.75 4.58 17.37
CA ALA A 606 7.20 4.34 18.74
C ALA A 606 6.30 3.32 19.44
N ASP A 607 6.87 2.45 20.28
CA ASP A 607 6.09 1.44 21.01
C ASP A 607 5.88 1.81 22.48
N TRP A 608 4.77 1.35 23.06
CA TRP A 608 4.62 1.29 24.52
C TRP A 608 5.57 0.24 25.12
N GLN A 609 6.16 0.52 26.28
CA GLN A 609 7.11 -0.36 26.96
C GLN A 609 6.50 -0.85 28.27
N LEU A 610 6.67 -2.13 28.57
CA LEU A 610 6.24 -2.67 29.86
C LEU A 610 7.27 -2.35 30.94
N ASN A 611 6.85 -1.64 31.99
CA ASN A 611 7.64 -1.57 33.21
C ASN A 611 7.58 -2.93 33.91
N SER A 612 8.73 -3.60 34.02
CA SER A 612 8.88 -4.91 34.66
C SER A 612 9.44 -4.83 36.09
N ARG A 613 9.61 -3.62 36.63
CA ARG A 613 10.13 -3.37 37.98
C ARG A 613 9.07 -2.72 38.87
N GLY A 614 8.66 -3.40 39.94
CA GLY A 614 7.57 -2.96 40.83
C GLY A 614 6.20 -3.23 40.21
N ASN A 615 5.23 -2.34 40.46
CA ASN A 615 3.91 -2.38 39.80
C ASN A 615 4.09 -2.27 38.29
N LYS A 616 3.45 -3.16 37.53
CA LYS A 616 3.62 -3.23 36.08
C LYS A 616 2.60 -2.32 35.41
N TYR A 617 3.08 -1.53 34.47
CA TYR A 617 2.26 -0.64 33.64
C TYR A 617 2.96 -0.43 32.32
N LEU A 618 2.22 -0.01 31.30
CA LEU A 618 2.82 0.41 30.04
C LEU A 618 3.26 1.87 30.12
N TYR A 619 4.44 2.18 29.61
CA TYR A 619 5.00 3.53 29.59
C TYR A 619 5.65 3.84 28.25
N ILE A 620 5.73 5.12 27.94
CA ILE A 620 6.46 5.63 26.79
C ILE A 620 7.13 6.95 27.16
N ASP A 621 8.44 7.03 26.88
CA ASP A 621 9.28 8.16 27.24
C ASP A 621 9.91 8.79 25.99
N ASN A 622 9.89 10.11 25.89
CA ASN A 622 10.51 10.84 24.76
C ASN A 622 12.04 11.02 24.97
N SER A 623 12.79 9.91 24.96
CA SER A 623 14.22 9.90 25.29
C SER A 623 15.17 10.26 24.12
N ALA A 624 14.65 10.45 22.90
CA ALA A 624 15.44 10.76 21.70
C ALA A 624 15.08 12.13 21.11
N SER A 625 16.07 12.87 20.61
CA SER A 625 15.84 14.13 19.88
C SER A 625 15.30 13.85 18.47
N GLY A 626 13.99 14.03 18.29
CA GLY A 626 13.25 14.01 17.02
C GLY A 626 11.76 14.22 17.30
N ASN A 627 11.08 15.12 16.59
CA ASN A 627 9.69 15.51 16.89
C ASN A 627 8.66 14.50 16.32
N ASN A 628 7.53 14.34 17.01
CA ASN A 628 6.30 13.60 16.63
C ASN A 628 6.38 12.06 16.60
N HIS A 629 6.78 11.45 17.72
CA HIS A 629 6.57 10.02 17.92
C HIS A 629 5.10 9.72 18.25
N LYS A 630 4.53 8.75 17.56
CA LYS A 630 3.18 8.20 17.70
C LYS A 630 3.32 6.74 18.10
N ALA A 631 2.62 6.34 19.16
CA ALA A 631 2.53 4.96 19.63
C ALA A 631 1.08 4.52 19.72
N ILE A 632 0.77 3.32 19.30
CA ILE A 632 -0.58 2.80 19.17
C ILE A 632 -0.61 1.39 19.76
N LEU A 633 -1.47 1.20 20.76
CA LEU A 633 -1.76 -0.12 21.34
C LEU A 633 -3.18 -0.52 20.96
N LYS A 634 -3.36 -1.68 20.33
CA LYS A 634 -4.67 -2.22 19.91
C LYS A 634 -5.12 -3.34 20.84
N SER A 635 -6.39 -3.35 21.19
CA SER A 635 -7.05 -4.41 21.96
C SER A 635 -7.45 -5.62 21.09
N PRO A 636 -7.85 -6.75 21.70
CA PRO A 636 -8.65 -7.76 21.00
C PRO A 636 -10.03 -7.21 20.59
N CYS A 637 -10.79 -7.97 19.80
CA CYS A 637 -12.17 -7.63 19.48
C CYS A 637 -13.07 -8.04 20.68
N PHE A 638 -13.89 -7.12 21.19
CA PHE A 638 -14.81 -7.33 22.31
C PHE A 638 -16.25 -7.46 21.81
N ASP A 639 -16.89 -8.60 22.06
CA ASP A 639 -18.31 -8.80 21.74
C ASP A 639 -19.19 -8.20 22.84
N LEU A 640 -19.99 -7.19 22.48
CA LEU A 640 -20.92 -6.47 23.37
C LEU A 640 -22.39 -6.81 23.09
N SER A 641 -22.66 -7.85 22.30
CA SER A 641 -24.01 -8.21 21.85
C SER A 641 -24.98 -8.58 22.98
N GLY A 642 -24.48 -9.06 24.11
CA GLY A 642 -25.28 -9.45 25.30
C GLY A 642 -25.48 -8.35 26.36
N THR A 643 -25.01 -7.12 26.11
CA THR A 643 -24.88 -6.08 27.14
C THR A 643 -25.95 -4.99 27.00
N SER A 644 -26.30 -4.30 28.09
CA SER A 644 -27.23 -3.15 28.06
C SER A 644 -26.53 -1.79 28.20
N SER A 645 -25.29 -1.81 28.70
CA SER A 645 -24.37 -0.67 28.70
C SER A 645 -22.94 -1.19 28.72
N ALA A 646 -22.00 -0.39 28.21
CA ALA A 646 -20.58 -0.72 28.22
C ALA A 646 -19.73 0.55 28.43
N THR A 647 -18.69 0.42 29.26
CA THR A 647 -17.74 1.49 29.58
C THR A 647 -16.32 0.95 29.55
N PHE A 648 -15.41 1.69 28.92
CA PHE A 648 -13.97 1.46 29.00
C PHE A 648 -13.36 2.37 30.06
N ASN A 649 -12.87 1.80 31.16
CA ASN A 649 -12.13 2.47 32.20
C ASN A 649 -10.63 2.22 32.03
N PHE A 650 -9.80 3.22 32.28
CA PHE A 650 -8.34 3.04 32.33
C PHE A 650 -7.67 4.09 33.22
N LYS A 651 -6.49 3.75 33.73
CA LYS A 651 -5.59 4.68 34.42
C LYS A 651 -4.56 5.21 33.46
N TYR A 652 -4.26 6.51 33.56
CA TYR A 652 -3.16 7.11 32.82
C TYR A 652 -2.41 8.17 33.63
N PHE A 653 -1.15 8.35 33.27
CA PHE A 653 -0.23 9.30 33.88
C PHE A 653 0.49 10.06 32.76
N LEU A 654 0.37 11.38 32.74
CA LEU A 654 1.08 12.24 31.77
C LEU A 654 2.10 13.11 32.50
N TYR A 655 3.30 13.21 31.94
CA TYR A 655 4.34 14.13 32.43
C TYR A 655 4.98 14.88 31.26
N GLY A 656 5.42 16.13 31.49
CA GLY A 656 6.06 16.99 30.48
C GLY A 656 5.86 18.51 30.67
N SER A 657 6.61 19.33 29.94
CA SER A 657 6.41 20.79 29.90
C SER A 657 5.26 21.16 28.94
N ASN A 658 4.94 22.44 28.74
CA ASN A 658 3.69 22.95 28.11
C ASN A 658 3.27 22.35 26.74
N ASP A 659 4.12 21.57 26.07
CA ASP A 659 3.81 20.79 24.87
C ASP A 659 3.87 19.28 25.17
N ASN A 660 2.75 18.73 25.65
CA ASN A 660 2.63 17.35 26.12
C ASN A 660 2.10 16.38 25.05
N GLY A 661 1.87 16.81 23.81
CA GLY A 661 1.22 15.96 22.81
C GLY A 661 -0.20 15.50 23.22
N ASN A 662 -0.69 14.37 22.70
CA ASN A 662 -2.04 13.85 22.97
C ASN A 662 -2.04 12.37 23.38
N ILE A 663 -2.99 11.93 24.19
CA ILE A 663 -3.42 10.53 24.32
C ILE A 663 -4.87 10.43 23.84
N LEU A 664 -5.16 9.44 23.00
CA LEU A 664 -6.44 9.23 22.35
C LEU A 664 -6.94 7.82 22.66
N ILE A 665 -8.23 7.69 22.94
CA ILE A 665 -8.94 6.41 22.89
C ILE A 665 -9.82 6.42 21.65
N GLU A 666 -9.67 5.40 20.82
CA GLU A 666 -10.41 5.26 19.57
C GLU A 666 -10.99 3.85 19.52
N ALA A 667 -12.15 3.71 18.89
CA ALA A 667 -12.83 2.44 18.71
C ALA A 667 -13.10 2.17 17.22
N SER A 668 -13.18 0.90 16.88
CA SER A 668 -13.42 0.37 15.55
C SER A 668 -14.41 -0.78 15.68
N ASP A 669 -15.53 -0.66 14.99
CA ASP A 669 -16.51 -1.72 14.76
C ASP A 669 -16.19 -2.52 13.47
N ASP A 670 -15.09 -2.18 12.80
CA ASP A 670 -14.68 -2.74 11.49
C ASP A 670 -13.34 -3.49 11.53
N ASN A 671 -12.91 -3.98 12.71
CA ASN A 671 -11.64 -4.72 12.89
C ASN A 671 -10.38 -3.92 12.49
N GLY A 672 -10.37 -2.65 12.86
CA GLY A 672 -9.23 -1.76 12.86
C GLY A 672 -8.92 -1.07 11.54
N PHE A 673 -9.86 -0.99 10.59
CA PHE A 673 -9.70 -0.28 9.33
C PHE A 673 -10.06 1.20 9.45
N THR A 674 -11.17 1.52 10.13
CA THR A 674 -11.53 2.88 10.55
C THR A 674 -11.56 2.97 12.07
N TRP A 675 -11.29 4.18 12.58
CA TRP A 675 -11.15 4.39 14.01
C TRP A 675 -11.86 5.68 14.39
N LYS A 676 -12.94 5.55 15.15
CA LYS A 676 -13.68 6.68 15.70
C LYS A 676 -13.09 7.07 17.04
N ARG A 677 -12.68 8.33 17.16
CA ARG A 677 -12.16 8.86 18.42
C ARG A 677 -13.28 9.00 19.45
N LEU A 678 -13.12 8.31 20.57
CA LEU A 678 -14.04 8.36 21.70
C LEU A 678 -13.61 9.37 22.74
N TRP A 679 -12.29 9.50 22.95
CA TRP A 679 -11.74 10.36 23.98
C TRP A 679 -10.36 10.89 23.62
N LYS A 680 -10.01 12.07 24.16
CA LYS A 680 -8.71 12.74 23.99
C LYS A 680 -8.33 13.54 25.23
N ASN A 681 -7.04 13.51 25.58
CA ASN A 681 -6.45 14.48 26.51
C ASN A 681 -5.06 14.94 26.01
N SER A 682 -4.75 16.22 26.23
CA SER A 682 -3.50 16.88 25.84
C SER A 682 -2.79 17.61 27.01
N GLY A 683 -3.20 17.33 28.26
CA GLY A 683 -2.71 18.00 29.47
C GLY A 683 -1.49 17.35 30.14
N ASN A 684 -1.00 17.99 31.20
CA ASN A 684 -0.07 17.40 32.18
C ASN A 684 -0.82 17.21 33.50
N ASN A 685 -0.81 15.99 34.04
CA ASN A 685 -1.53 15.64 35.27
C ASN A 685 -0.68 15.81 36.55
N ARG A 686 0.36 16.67 36.48
CA ARG A 686 1.26 17.03 37.59
C ARG A 686 1.85 15.82 38.31
N PHE A 687 2.26 14.82 37.55
CA PHE A 687 2.85 13.58 38.07
C PHE A 687 1.91 12.75 38.95
N LYS A 688 0.62 12.67 38.59
CA LYS A 688 -0.37 11.82 39.26
C LYS A 688 -1.09 10.90 38.27
N TRP A 689 -1.42 9.70 38.74
CA TRP A 689 -2.34 8.78 38.05
C TRP A 689 -3.75 9.36 38.08
N VAL A 690 -4.47 9.20 36.97
CA VAL A 690 -5.86 9.62 36.81
C VAL A 690 -6.65 8.46 36.23
N ASP A 691 -7.75 8.11 36.91
CA ASP A 691 -8.77 7.19 36.43
C ASP A 691 -9.69 7.90 35.43
N THR A 692 -10.07 7.24 34.35
CA THR A 692 -10.96 7.82 33.34
C THR A 692 -11.87 6.79 32.71
N ASP A 693 -13.13 7.19 32.57
CA ASP A 693 -14.19 6.40 31.94
C ASP A 693 -14.50 6.96 30.54
N VAL A 694 -14.62 6.04 29.58
CA VAL A 694 -15.01 6.32 28.19
C VAL A 694 -16.19 5.43 27.85
N SER A 695 -17.34 6.02 27.52
CA SER A 695 -18.53 5.25 27.18
C SER A 695 -18.34 4.49 25.85
N LEU A 696 -18.71 3.20 25.85
CA LEU A 696 -18.81 2.35 24.68
C LEU A 696 -20.26 2.08 24.27
N ASN A 697 -21.24 2.78 24.86
CA ASN A 697 -22.66 2.52 24.62
C ASN A 697 -23.09 2.60 23.15
N ALA A 698 -22.33 3.33 22.32
CA ALA A 698 -22.57 3.41 20.88
C ALA A 698 -22.30 2.10 20.13
N TYR A 699 -21.63 1.13 20.76
CA TYR A 699 -21.24 -0.17 20.18
C TYR A 699 -21.90 -1.35 20.90
N VAL A 700 -22.84 -1.10 21.81
CA VAL A 700 -23.65 -2.15 22.45
C VAL A 700 -24.47 -2.85 21.36
N GLY A 701 -24.47 -4.19 21.34
CA GLY A 701 -25.10 -4.97 20.28
C GLY A 701 -24.15 -5.48 19.19
N GLU A 702 -22.88 -5.03 19.19
CA GLU A 702 -21.89 -5.32 18.14
C GLU A 702 -20.54 -5.76 18.74
N THR A 703 -19.58 -6.12 17.87
CA THR A 703 -18.19 -6.40 18.27
C THR A 703 -17.32 -5.16 18.03
N VAL A 704 -16.56 -4.72 19.04
CA VAL A 704 -15.72 -3.51 18.98
C VAL A 704 -14.26 -3.79 19.31
N GLN A 705 -13.34 -3.20 18.56
CA GLN A 705 -11.91 -3.14 18.87
C GLN A 705 -11.53 -1.72 19.32
N LEU A 706 -10.81 -1.60 20.42
CA LEU A 706 -10.25 -0.35 20.92
C LEU A 706 -8.77 -0.19 20.54
N ARG A 707 -8.31 1.05 20.40
CA ARG A 707 -6.89 1.39 20.41
C ARG A 707 -6.59 2.62 21.26
N ILE A 708 -5.39 2.63 21.84
CA ILE A 708 -4.84 3.74 22.61
C ILE A 708 -3.71 4.35 21.79
N THR A 709 -3.92 5.57 21.30
CA THR A 709 -2.92 6.31 20.51
C THR A 709 -2.28 7.40 21.34
N ARG A 710 -0.97 7.32 21.57
CA ARG A 710 -0.14 8.39 22.10
C ARG A 710 0.53 9.14 20.97
N ILE A 711 0.46 10.47 20.98
CA ILE A 711 1.25 11.37 20.14
C ILE A 711 2.12 12.19 21.10
N MET A 712 3.45 12.08 21.03
CA MET A 712 4.37 12.80 21.91
C MET A 712 4.57 14.24 21.45
N GLY A 713 4.78 15.15 22.41
CA GLY A 713 5.09 16.55 22.14
C GLY A 713 6.56 16.75 21.73
N SER A 714 6.91 17.97 21.33
CA SER A 714 8.27 18.31 20.87
C SER A 714 9.35 18.32 21.98
N THR A 715 8.94 18.13 23.24
CA THR A 715 9.82 18.21 24.40
C THR A 715 10.24 16.82 24.89
N ARG A 716 11.51 16.68 25.31
CA ARG A 716 12.09 15.44 25.87
C ARG A 716 11.39 14.93 27.14
N SER A 717 10.49 15.71 27.72
CA SER A 717 9.77 15.36 28.94
C SER A 717 8.34 14.86 28.68
N SER A 718 7.88 14.73 27.44
CA SER A 718 6.47 14.43 27.07
C SER A 718 6.08 12.94 27.10
N GLY A 719 6.37 12.24 28.19
CA GLY A 719 6.03 10.81 28.34
C GLY A 719 4.62 10.53 28.85
N ALA A 720 4.19 9.27 28.73
CA ALA A 720 2.91 8.78 29.22
C ALA A 720 3.03 7.40 29.86
N ARG A 721 2.13 7.07 30.79
CA ARG A 721 1.93 5.71 31.32
C ARG A 721 0.44 5.39 31.28
N ILE A 722 0.12 4.12 31.09
CA ILE A 722 -1.24 3.58 31.13
C ILE A 722 -1.27 2.27 31.91
N ASP A 723 -2.36 2.04 32.62
CA ASP A 723 -2.54 0.88 33.48
C ASP A 723 -4.05 0.59 33.67
N ASP A 724 -4.38 -0.58 34.24
CA ASP A 724 -5.74 -1.01 34.58
C ASP A 724 -6.77 -0.76 33.46
N LEU A 725 -6.57 -1.36 32.29
CA LEU A 725 -7.52 -1.27 31.18
C LEU A 725 -8.72 -2.18 31.45
N VAL A 726 -9.89 -1.61 31.72
CA VAL A 726 -11.10 -2.35 32.08
C VAL A 726 -12.21 -2.05 31.08
N ILE A 727 -12.89 -3.08 30.58
CA ILE A 727 -14.23 -2.91 29.99
C ILE A 727 -15.22 -3.45 31.00
N SER A 728 -16.18 -2.64 31.38
CA SER A 728 -17.26 -3.02 32.29
C SER A 728 -18.59 -2.94 31.55
N THR A 729 -19.42 -3.95 31.69
CA THR A 729 -20.73 -4.04 31.05
C THR A 729 -21.83 -4.02 32.11
N GLY A 730 -22.97 -3.43 31.78
CA GLY A 730 -24.19 -3.60 32.55
C GLY A 730 -25.07 -4.63 31.87
N SER A 731 -25.23 -5.81 32.42
CA SER A 731 -26.29 -6.75 32.03
C SER A 731 -26.70 -7.63 33.22
N ASN A 732 -27.97 -8.04 33.23
CA ASN A 732 -28.57 -8.85 34.29
C ASN A 732 -27.82 -10.18 34.50
N ASN A 733 -27.22 -10.36 35.68
CA ASN A 733 -26.82 -11.60 36.38
C ASN A 733 -26.65 -12.89 35.55
N THR A 734 -25.42 -13.46 35.53
CA THR A 734 -25.03 -14.68 36.29
C THR A 734 -23.51 -14.89 36.25
N SER A 735 -22.92 -15.00 37.43
CA SER A 735 -21.48 -15.10 37.77
C SER A 735 -20.74 -16.30 37.18
N GLU A 736 -19.42 -16.11 36.97
CA GLU A 736 -18.39 -17.16 37.00
C GLU A 736 -18.63 -18.13 38.20
N PRO A 737 -18.42 -19.45 38.05
CA PRO A 737 -18.74 -20.40 39.10
C PRO A 737 -17.78 -20.26 40.29
N ASP A 738 -18.25 -19.61 41.36
CA ASP A 738 -17.69 -19.79 42.70
C ASP A 738 -18.09 -21.19 43.21
N TYR A 739 -17.19 -22.17 43.04
CA TYR A 739 -17.35 -23.57 43.46
C TYR A 739 -17.59 -23.74 44.98
N CYS A 740 -17.45 -22.66 45.74
CA CYS A 740 -17.58 -22.63 47.19
C CYS A 740 -18.80 -21.83 47.66
N LYS A 741 -19.57 -21.20 46.76
CA LYS A 741 -20.70 -20.31 47.07
C LYS A 741 -21.72 -20.90 48.05
N ASP A 742 -21.97 -22.21 47.96
CA ASP A 742 -22.97 -22.92 48.78
C ASP A 742 -22.35 -23.81 49.88
N ILE A 743 -21.02 -23.79 50.07
CA ILE A 743 -20.34 -24.56 51.13
C ILE A 743 -20.07 -23.64 52.32
N PRO A 744 -20.56 -23.95 53.53
CA PRO A 744 -20.38 -23.08 54.70
C PRO A 744 -18.93 -23.04 55.20
N MET A 745 -18.50 -21.91 55.76
CA MET A 745 -17.22 -21.77 56.47
C MET A 745 -17.19 -22.66 57.72
N PHE A 746 -16.04 -23.27 57.99
CA PHE A 746 -15.84 -24.05 59.22
C PHE A 746 -16.09 -23.20 60.46
N ASN A 747 -16.99 -23.66 61.32
CA ASN A 747 -17.39 -23.02 62.55
C ASN A 747 -17.12 -23.98 63.73
N ASN A 748 -16.19 -23.60 64.60
CA ASN A 748 -15.76 -24.40 65.74
C ASN A 748 -16.82 -24.58 66.85
N THR A 749 -17.98 -23.95 66.73
CA THR A 749 -19.12 -24.11 67.65
C THR A 749 -20.22 -25.05 67.09
N GLN A 750 -20.12 -25.47 65.83
CA GLN A 750 -21.09 -26.35 65.18
C GLN A 750 -20.64 -27.82 65.20
N THR A 751 -21.58 -28.74 65.37
CA THR A 751 -21.30 -30.19 65.28
C THR A 751 -21.46 -30.67 63.83
N TYR A 752 -20.45 -31.33 63.28
CA TYR A 752 -20.41 -31.82 61.90
C TYR A 752 -20.51 -33.34 61.84
N GLN A 753 -21.36 -33.84 60.94
CA GLN A 753 -21.57 -35.27 60.67
C GLN A 753 -20.62 -35.77 59.59
N ASN A 754 -20.43 -37.08 59.55
CA ASN A 754 -19.64 -37.74 58.51
C ASN A 754 -20.26 -37.47 57.13
N GLY A 755 -19.50 -36.85 56.23
CA GLY A 755 -19.96 -36.41 54.91
C GLY A 755 -20.04 -34.90 54.74
N ASP A 756 -20.10 -34.13 55.83
CA ASP A 756 -20.23 -32.67 55.78
C ASP A 756 -19.03 -32.00 55.10
N LEU A 757 -19.30 -30.98 54.29
CA LEU A 757 -18.30 -30.16 53.63
C LEU A 757 -18.20 -28.79 54.32
N VAL A 758 -16.97 -28.33 54.53
CA VAL A 758 -16.69 -26.99 55.06
C VAL A 758 -15.54 -26.33 54.31
N GLN A 759 -15.59 -25.00 54.24
CA GLN A 759 -14.45 -24.19 53.80
C GLN A 759 -13.50 -23.91 54.97
N GLY A 760 -12.21 -24.17 54.79
CA GLY A 760 -11.15 -23.64 55.66
C GLY A 760 -10.80 -22.21 55.28
N GLY A 761 -10.33 -21.39 56.24
CA GLY A 761 -9.94 -19.99 56.01
C GLY A 761 -8.75 -19.76 55.05
N ASN A 762 -8.31 -20.81 54.37
CA ASN A 762 -7.23 -20.85 53.39
C ASN A 762 -7.73 -21.09 51.95
N GLY A 763 -9.04 -21.00 51.70
CA GLY A 763 -9.63 -21.19 50.36
C GLY A 763 -9.70 -22.66 49.91
N LYS A 764 -9.70 -23.59 50.87
CA LYS A 764 -9.73 -25.05 50.65
C LYS A 764 -11.00 -25.66 51.22
N VAL A 765 -11.54 -26.69 50.55
CA VAL A 765 -12.71 -27.45 51.02
C VAL A 765 -12.27 -28.76 51.67
N TYR A 766 -12.86 -29.07 52.82
CA TYR A 766 -12.62 -30.29 53.59
C TYR A 766 -13.92 -31.06 53.79
N LYS A 767 -13.85 -32.39 53.70
CA LYS A 767 -14.95 -33.30 54.01
C LYS A 767 -14.71 -34.00 55.33
N ARG A 768 -15.73 -34.10 56.18
CA ARG A 768 -15.69 -34.87 57.42
C ARG A 768 -15.74 -36.36 57.08
N ILE A 769 -14.69 -37.11 57.38
CA ILE A 769 -14.59 -38.56 57.16
C ILE A 769 -14.06 -39.23 58.44
N ASN A 770 -14.85 -40.10 59.07
CA ASN A 770 -14.51 -40.85 60.29
C ASN A 770 -13.89 -39.95 61.38
N ASP A 771 -14.60 -38.89 61.74
CA ASP A 771 -14.18 -37.87 62.71
C ASP A 771 -12.89 -37.10 62.40
N ASN A 772 -12.38 -37.20 61.17
CA ASN A 772 -11.24 -36.44 60.68
C ASN A 772 -11.64 -35.55 59.49
N TRP A 773 -10.92 -34.44 59.30
CA TRP A 773 -11.10 -33.58 58.13
C TRP A 773 -10.15 -34.01 57.01
N SER A 774 -10.71 -34.35 55.85
CA SER A 774 -9.96 -34.74 54.66
C SER A 774 -10.07 -33.65 53.60
N PHE A 775 -8.93 -33.16 53.11
CA PHE A 775 -8.88 -32.16 52.03
C PHE A 775 -9.48 -32.73 50.73
N GLN A 776 -10.26 -31.90 50.02
CA GLN A 776 -10.90 -32.28 48.76
C GLN A 776 -10.35 -31.48 47.57
N PHE A 777 -10.55 -30.17 47.55
CA PHE A 777 -10.15 -29.31 46.44
C PHE A 777 -10.02 -27.84 46.90
N ASP A 778 -9.40 -27.00 46.07
CA ASP A 778 -9.27 -25.56 46.30
C ASP A 778 -10.41 -24.80 45.59
N CYS A 779 -10.96 -23.77 46.23
CA CYS A 779 -12.10 -23.00 45.71
C CYS A 779 -11.84 -22.34 44.35
N SER A 780 -10.56 -22.14 44.00
CA SER A 780 -10.13 -21.53 42.75
C SER A 780 -9.85 -22.52 41.61
N THR A 781 -9.75 -23.84 41.89
CA THR A 781 -9.33 -24.83 40.88
C THR A 781 -10.28 -26.02 40.71
N GLY A 782 -11.26 -26.20 41.61
CA GLY A 782 -12.23 -27.30 41.51
C GLY A 782 -11.60 -28.70 41.61
N PRO A 783 -12.40 -29.78 41.51
CA PRO A 783 -11.91 -31.16 41.51
C PRO A 783 -11.10 -31.48 40.24
N SER A 784 -10.06 -32.31 40.35
CA SER A 784 -9.19 -32.69 39.23
C SER A 784 -9.94 -33.52 38.17
N ASP A 785 -9.72 -33.18 36.91
CA ASP A 785 -10.39 -33.82 35.77
C ASP A 785 -9.94 -35.26 35.51
N THR A 786 -10.91 -36.13 35.27
CA THR A 786 -10.73 -37.55 34.97
C THR A 786 -11.56 -38.01 33.76
N GLU A 787 -12.30 -37.09 33.12
CA GLU A 787 -13.11 -37.41 31.96
C GLU A 787 -12.24 -37.28 30.71
N ALA A 788 -12.35 -38.24 29.78
CA ALA A 788 -11.62 -38.18 28.53
C ALA A 788 -12.44 -37.38 27.48
N PRO A 789 -11.78 -36.64 26.57
CA PRO A 789 -12.49 -35.93 25.51
C PRO A 789 -13.38 -36.83 24.69
N THR A 790 -14.44 -36.25 24.13
CA THR A 790 -15.26 -36.92 23.13
C THR A 790 -14.44 -37.32 21.90
N ALA A 791 -14.79 -38.44 21.25
CA ALA A 791 -14.09 -38.86 20.04
C ALA A 791 -14.27 -37.82 18.90
N PRO A 792 -13.21 -37.46 18.16
CA PRO A 792 -13.32 -36.58 17.00
C PRO A 792 -14.33 -37.16 15.99
N ARG A 793 -15.20 -36.31 15.46
CA ARG A 793 -16.26 -36.74 14.52
C ARG A 793 -15.95 -36.29 13.10
N ASN A 794 -16.61 -36.89 12.11
CA ASN A 794 -16.55 -36.47 10.71
C ASN A 794 -15.13 -36.39 10.14
N LEU A 795 -14.28 -37.37 10.45
CA LEU A 795 -13.00 -37.47 9.75
C LEU A 795 -13.26 -37.72 8.26
N VAL A 796 -12.78 -36.81 7.42
CA VAL A 796 -12.88 -36.87 5.96
C VAL A 796 -11.53 -36.57 5.33
N SER A 797 -11.38 -36.99 4.06
CA SER A 797 -10.19 -36.70 3.25
C SER A 797 -10.54 -35.80 2.06
N SER A 798 -9.57 -35.00 1.63
CA SER A 798 -9.65 -34.15 0.46
C SER A 798 -8.25 -34.02 -0.18
N ASN A 799 -8.17 -33.38 -1.35
CA ASN A 799 -6.90 -33.14 -2.07
C ASN A 799 -6.02 -34.40 -2.22
N ILE A 800 -6.65 -35.53 -2.56
CA ILE A 800 -5.96 -36.80 -2.79
C ILE A 800 -5.09 -36.65 -4.04
N LYS A 801 -3.78 -36.77 -3.89
CA LYS A 801 -2.78 -36.75 -4.97
C LYS A 801 -2.04 -38.09 -5.04
N GLN A 802 -1.01 -38.17 -5.87
CA GLN A 802 -0.15 -39.37 -5.98
C GLN A 802 0.56 -39.69 -4.66
N THR A 803 1.00 -38.67 -3.92
CA THR A 803 1.83 -38.88 -2.72
C THR A 803 1.34 -38.12 -1.47
N THR A 804 0.18 -37.47 -1.54
CA THR A 804 -0.38 -36.68 -0.43
C THR A 804 -1.89 -36.81 -0.31
N VAL A 805 -2.41 -36.61 0.90
CA VAL A 805 -3.84 -36.41 1.16
C VAL A 805 -4.02 -35.42 2.32
N ASP A 806 -5.04 -34.57 2.25
CA ASP A 806 -5.41 -33.68 3.35
C ASP A 806 -6.56 -34.31 4.16
N LEU A 807 -6.44 -34.31 5.48
CA LEU A 807 -7.43 -34.83 6.43
C LEU A 807 -8.07 -33.68 7.21
N SER A 808 -9.37 -33.78 7.51
CA SER A 808 -10.07 -32.86 8.40
C SER A 808 -11.12 -33.57 9.25
N TRP A 809 -11.38 -33.06 10.44
CA TRP A 809 -12.39 -33.61 11.38
C TRP A 809 -13.08 -32.49 12.17
N SER A 810 -14.20 -32.80 12.81
CA SER A 810 -14.88 -31.93 13.76
C SER A 810 -14.18 -31.97 15.12
N ALA A 811 -14.10 -30.81 15.78
CA ALA A 811 -13.48 -30.68 17.09
C ALA A 811 -14.19 -31.54 18.15
N SER A 812 -13.40 -32.09 19.07
CA SER A 812 -13.89 -32.76 20.26
C SER A 812 -14.24 -31.74 21.34
N THR A 813 -15.23 -32.08 22.17
CA THR A 813 -15.51 -31.39 23.45
C THR A 813 -15.01 -32.21 24.62
N ASP A 814 -14.69 -31.52 25.70
CA ASP A 814 -14.24 -32.06 26.98
C ASP A 814 -14.84 -31.21 28.11
N ASN A 815 -14.89 -31.73 29.33
CA ASN A 815 -15.38 -31.02 30.51
C ASN A 815 -14.38 -29.97 31.03
N THR A 816 -13.09 -30.07 30.69
CA THR A 816 -12.10 -29.01 30.92
C THR A 816 -11.64 -28.34 29.63
N THR A 817 -10.76 -28.97 28.84
CA THR A 817 -10.21 -28.41 27.59
C THR A 817 -9.50 -29.47 26.76
N VAL A 818 -9.78 -29.52 25.44
CA VAL A 818 -9.02 -30.33 24.47
C VAL A 818 -7.74 -29.58 24.05
N THR A 819 -6.57 -30.20 24.23
CA THR A 819 -5.25 -29.61 23.95
C THR A 819 -4.63 -30.10 22.64
N GLY A 820 -5.09 -31.22 22.08
CA GLY A 820 -4.54 -31.73 20.83
C GLY A 820 -5.23 -32.93 20.21
N TYR A 821 -4.74 -33.35 19.04
CA TYR A 821 -5.21 -34.53 18.31
C TYR A 821 -4.06 -35.39 17.80
N ASP A 822 -4.17 -36.70 17.95
CA ASP A 822 -3.27 -37.71 17.39
C ASP A 822 -3.84 -38.29 16.09
N VAL A 823 -3.07 -38.20 15.01
CA VAL A 823 -3.43 -38.68 13.67
C VAL A 823 -2.72 -39.99 13.37
N TYR A 824 -3.48 -41.02 13.05
CA TYR A 824 -2.97 -42.36 12.78
C TYR A 824 -3.12 -42.76 11.31
N LYS A 825 -2.09 -43.38 10.73
CA LYS A 825 -2.13 -44.11 9.46
C LYS A 825 -2.11 -45.60 9.76
N GLY A 826 -3.23 -46.29 9.55
CA GLY A 826 -3.45 -47.62 10.11
C GLY A 826 -3.41 -47.55 11.63
N SER A 827 -2.52 -48.32 12.26
CA SER A 827 -2.25 -48.26 13.70
C SER A 827 -1.09 -47.35 14.09
N THR A 828 -0.36 -46.79 13.12
CA THR A 828 0.85 -45.99 13.38
C THR A 828 0.50 -44.53 13.58
N LEU A 829 0.88 -43.95 14.72
CA LEU A 829 0.82 -42.50 14.94
C LEU A 829 1.78 -41.79 13.98
N ILE A 830 1.26 -40.92 13.12
CA ILE A 830 2.06 -40.18 12.14
C ILE A 830 2.23 -38.70 12.50
N ALA A 831 1.36 -38.16 13.36
CA ALA A 831 1.48 -36.81 13.89
C ALA A 831 0.61 -36.59 15.13
N SER A 832 1.00 -35.59 15.92
CA SER A 832 0.17 -34.97 16.95
C SER A 832 0.01 -33.49 16.61
N THR A 833 -1.22 -33.00 16.50
CA THR A 833 -1.55 -31.59 16.31
C THR A 833 -1.96 -30.98 17.65
N ALA A 834 -1.78 -29.66 17.80
CA ALA A 834 -2.41 -28.90 18.89
C ALA A 834 -3.92 -28.75 18.60
N SER A 835 -4.53 -27.58 18.82
CA SER A 835 -5.96 -27.35 18.55
C SER A 835 -6.39 -27.45 17.07
N ALA A 836 -5.48 -27.73 16.13
CA ALA A 836 -5.79 -27.83 14.71
C ALA A 836 -6.55 -29.14 14.39
N THR A 837 -7.69 -29.01 13.72
CA THR A 837 -8.57 -30.12 13.29
C THR A 837 -8.35 -30.54 11.82
N THR A 838 -7.16 -30.26 11.29
CA THR A 838 -6.76 -30.63 9.93
C THR A 838 -5.31 -31.10 9.90
N TYR A 839 -4.98 -32.05 9.03
CA TYR A 839 -3.61 -32.53 8.87
C TYR A 839 -3.32 -33.00 7.44
N LYS A 840 -2.18 -32.56 6.87
CA LYS A 840 -1.72 -32.99 5.54
C LYS A 840 -0.75 -34.16 5.65
N VAL A 841 -1.16 -35.31 5.14
CA VAL A 841 -0.32 -36.51 5.07
C VAL A 841 0.53 -36.44 3.81
N MET A 842 1.83 -36.64 3.97
CA MET A 842 2.83 -36.62 2.89
C MET A 842 3.55 -37.97 2.79
N ASN A 843 4.37 -38.14 1.75
CA ASN A 843 5.20 -39.33 1.51
C ASN A 843 4.38 -40.63 1.39
N LEU A 844 3.21 -40.54 0.75
CA LEU A 844 2.43 -41.72 0.38
C LEU A 844 2.94 -42.29 -0.95
N THR A 845 2.79 -43.59 -1.13
CA THR A 845 3.04 -44.28 -2.40
C THR A 845 1.84 -44.06 -3.32
N GLU A 846 2.09 -43.85 -4.61
CA GLU A 846 1.04 -43.70 -5.62
C GLU A 846 0.20 -44.97 -5.80
N ASN A 847 -1.03 -44.80 -6.29
CA ASN A 847 -1.99 -45.88 -6.52
C ASN A 847 -2.19 -46.84 -5.32
N THR A 848 -1.95 -46.38 -4.09
CA THR A 848 -1.91 -47.18 -2.86
C THR A 848 -3.00 -46.74 -1.88
N SER A 849 -3.69 -47.70 -1.28
CA SER A 849 -4.75 -47.46 -0.30
C SER A 849 -4.19 -47.35 1.12
N TYR A 850 -4.60 -46.31 1.85
CA TYR A 850 -4.25 -46.03 3.24
C TYR A 850 -5.51 -45.80 4.08
N SER A 851 -5.50 -46.25 5.34
CA SER A 851 -6.57 -45.95 6.30
C SER A 851 -6.12 -44.92 7.33
N PHE A 852 -7.01 -44.01 7.75
CA PHE A 852 -6.72 -42.99 8.76
C PHE A 852 -7.79 -42.90 9.86
N THR A 853 -7.34 -42.62 11.09
CA THR A 853 -8.18 -42.32 12.28
C THR A 853 -7.54 -41.23 13.12
N VAL A 854 -8.34 -40.52 13.93
CA VAL A 854 -7.85 -39.44 14.82
C VAL A 854 -8.38 -39.62 16.25
N LYS A 855 -7.58 -39.29 17.27
CA LYS A 855 -7.98 -39.25 18.69
C LYS A 855 -7.70 -37.88 19.30
N ALA A 856 -8.52 -37.40 20.22
CA ALA A 856 -8.30 -36.15 20.95
C ALA A 856 -7.58 -36.38 22.30
N LYS A 857 -6.92 -35.33 22.81
CA LYS A 857 -6.25 -35.29 24.12
C LYS A 857 -6.59 -34.01 24.88
N ASP A 858 -6.68 -34.08 26.20
CA ASP A 858 -6.89 -32.94 27.11
C ASP A 858 -5.58 -32.46 27.78
N GLU A 859 -5.68 -31.52 28.72
CA GLU A 859 -4.54 -30.89 29.40
C GLU A 859 -3.85 -31.81 30.42
N VAL A 860 -4.57 -32.78 30.97
CA VAL A 860 -4.05 -33.76 31.94
C VAL A 860 -3.64 -35.10 31.29
N GLY A 861 -3.86 -35.24 29.98
CA GLY A 861 -3.38 -36.33 29.14
C GLY A 861 -4.38 -37.46 28.89
N ASN A 862 -5.67 -37.31 29.25
CA ASN A 862 -6.67 -38.32 28.88
C ASN A 862 -6.86 -38.34 27.36
N THR A 863 -7.06 -39.52 26.78
CA THR A 863 -7.17 -39.70 25.32
C THR A 863 -8.55 -40.26 24.97
N SER A 864 -9.20 -39.67 23.97
CA SER A 864 -10.51 -40.10 23.50
C SER A 864 -10.49 -41.47 22.80
N ASN A 865 -11.69 -42.03 22.57
CA ASN A 865 -11.89 -43.04 21.53
C ASN A 865 -11.51 -42.50 20.14
N ALA A 866 -11.18 -43.39 19.20
CA ALA A 866 -10.85 -42.99 17.83
C ALA A 866 -12.08 -42.49 17.06
N SER A 867 -11.86 -41.60 16.10
CA SER A 867 -12.84 -41.16 15.11
C SER A 867 -13.34 -42.31 14.23
N ASN A 868 -14.28 -42.01 13.31
CA ASN A 868 -14.54 -42.89 12.17
C ASN A 868 -13.24 -43.14 11.38
N SER A 869 -13.07 -44.35 10.83
CA SER A 869 -11.95 -44.70 9.96
C SER A 869 -12.29 -44.38 8.52
N ILE A 870 -11.37 -43.74 7.79
CA ILE A 870 -11.49 -43.48 6.37
C ILE A 870 -10.41 -44.21 5.59
N THR A 871 -10.73 -44.68 4.38
CA THR A 871 -9.77 -45.29 3.46
C THR A 871 -9.61 -44.40 2.24
N VAL A 872 -8.36 -44.08 1.89
CA VAL A 872 -7.98 -43.20 0.79
C VAL A 872 -7.05 -43.95 -0.14
N LYS A 873 -7.32 -43.95 -1.45
CA LYS A 873 -6.40 -44.45 -2.47
C LYS A 873 -5.74 -43.28 -3.19
N THR A 874 -4.42 -43.18 -3.15
CA THR A 874 -3.66 -42.15 -3.88
C THR A 874 -3.84 -42.29 -5.39
N LEU A 875 -3.73 -41.17 -6.12
CA LEU A 875 -3.88 -41.17 -7.57
C LEU A 875 -2.72 -41.92 -8.26
N PRO A 876 -2.95 -42.52 -9.45
CA PRO A 876 -1.87 -42.99 -10.32
C PRO A 876 -1.14 -41.80 -10.98
N VAL A 877 0.03 -42.06 -11.59
CA VAL A 877 0.72 -41.10 -12.46
C VAL A 877 -0.22 -40.71 -13.62
N ALA A 878 -0.32 -39.41 -13.94
CA ALA A 878 -1.19 -38.91 -14.99
C ALA A 878 -0.44 -38.88 -16.33
N ASN A 879 -0.93 -39.62 -17.33
CA ASN A 879 -0.40 -39.63 -18.69
C ASN A 879 -0.81 -38.34 -19.44
N SER A 880 0.12 -37.70 -20.16
CA SER A 880 -0.06 -36.39 -20.78
C SER A 880 -0.67 -36.39 -22.20
N ASN A 881 -1.02 -37.55 -22.78
CA ASN A 881 -1.50 -37.67 -24.18
C ASN A 881 -2.88 -38.34 -24.35
N ASP A 882 -3.77 -38.25 -23.34
CA ASP A 882 -5.15 -38.76 -23.45
C ASP A 882 -6.07 -37.80 -24.20
N CYS A 883 -6.48 -38.21 -25.41
CA CYS A 883 -7.41 -37.47 -26.27
C CYS A 883 -8.89 -37.79 -26.04
N SER A 884 -9.22 -38.65 -25.06
CA SER A 884 -10.60 -39.13 -24.82
C SER A 884 -11.63 -38.01 -24.59
N ASN A 885 -11.18 -36.84 -24.13
CA ASN A 885 -12.03 -35.69 -23.81
C ASN A 885 -12.07 -34.59 -24.90
N ILE A 886 -11.43 -34.79 -26.05
CA ILE A 886 -11.40 -33.80 -27.15
C ILE A 886 -12.30 -34.28 -28.30
N ALA A 887 -13.23 -33.42 -28.74
CA ALA A 887 -14.22 -33.79 -29.75
C ALA A 887 -13.59 -33.98 -31.15
N ALA A 888 -14.08 -34.96 -31.91
CA ALA A 888 -13.66 -35.16 -33.30
C ALA A 888 -14.09 -33.98 -34.20
N TYR A 889 -13.31 -33.70 -35.24
CA TYR A 889 -13.66 -32.71 -36.26
C TYR A 889 -14.96 -33.09 -36.99
N GLN A 890 -15.84 -32.11 -37.17
CA GLN A 890 -17.12 -32.22 -37.86
C GLN A 890 -17.19 -31.17 -38.98
N GLY A 891 -17.25 -31.62 -40.23
CA GLY A 891 -17.39 -30.72 -41.39
C GLY A 891 -18.70 -29.93 -41.33
N GLY A 892 -18.63 -28.61 -41.57
CA GLY A 892 -19.80 -27.70 -41.54
C GLY A 892 -20.12 -27.10 -40.16
N LYS A 893 -19.50 -27.57 -39.07
CA LYS A 893 -19.60 -26.92 -37.76
C LYS A 893 -18.74 -25.66 -37.72
N ILE A 894 -19.28 -24.57 -37.16
CA ILE A 894 -18.52 -23.33 -36.92
C ILE A 894 -17.69 -23.53 -35.65
N TYR A 895 -16.37 -23.37 -35.78
CA TYR A 895 -15.41 -23.43 -34.68
C TYR A 895 -14.84 -22.04 -34.40
N THR A 896 -14.77 -21.67 -33.13
CA THR A 896 -14.29 -20.38 -32.65
C THR A 896 -12.87 -20.46 -32.09
N GLU A 897 -12.24 -19.31 -31.88
CA GLU A 897 -10.88 -19.21 -31.31
C GLU A 897 -10.78 -19.98 -29.98
N GLY A 898 -9.77 -20.84 -29.86
CA GLY A 898 -9.55 -21.68 -28.69
C GLY A 898 -10.14 -23.09 -28.76
N ASP A 899 -11.07 -23.37 -29.69
CA ASP A 899 -11.65 -24.71 -29.86
C ASP A 899 -10.56 -25.74 -30.19
N GLN A 900 -10.67 -26.92 -29.59
CA GLN A 900 -9.82 -28.07 -29.85
C GLN A 900 -10.61 -29.19 -30.53
N ILE A 901 -10.00 -29.80 -31.54
CA ILE A 901 -10.56 -30.93 -32.27
C ILE A 901 -9.54 -32.06 -32.39
N VAL A 902 -10.02 -33.29 -32.48
CA VAL A 902 -9.24 -34.42 -32.99
C VAL A 902 -9.52 -34.59 -34.47
N TYR A 903 -8.48 -34.56 -35.30
CA TYR A 903 -8.56 -34.88 -36.72
C TYR A 903 -7.37 -35.79 -37.07
N GLN A 904 -7.66 -36.98 -37.62
CA GLN A 904 -6.63 -37.97 -38.00
C GLN A 904 -5.65 -38.33 -36.86
N ASN A 905 -6.16 -38.60 -35.65
CA ASN A 905 -5.35 -38.86 -34.44
C ASN A 905 -4.42 -37.72 -34.00
N LYS A 906 -4.70 -36.49 -34.44
CA LYS A 906 -3.95 -35.30 -34.02
C LYS A 906 -4.89 -34.28 -33.41
N VAL A 907 -4.44 -33.64 -32.34
CA VAL A 907 -5.16 -32.53 -31.72
C VAL A 907 -4.77 -31.24 -32.42
N TYR A 908 -5.76 -30.48 -32.86
CA TYR A 908 -5.58 -29.13 -33.40
C TYR A 908 -6.34 -28.12 -32.54
N LYS A 909 -5.75 -26.94 -32.34
CA LYS A 909 -6.39 -25.81 -31.67
C LYS A 909 -6.61 -24.68 -32.67
N ARG A 910 -7.79 -24.04 -32.61
CA ARG A 910 -8.09 -22.86 -33.43
C ARG A 910 -7.35 -21.65 -32.87
N VAL A 911 -6.39 -21.12 -33.62
CA VAL A 911 -5.62 -19.92 -33.26
C VAL A 911 -5.50 -18.99 -34.47
N ASN A 912 -5.82 -17.71 -34.32
CA ASN A 912 -5.85 -16.69 -35.37
C ASN A 912 -6.56 -17.14 -36.64
N ASN A 913 -7.70 -17.81 -36.48
CA ASN A 913 -8.49 -18.35 -37.58
C ASN A 913 -7.77 -19.45 -38.42
N GLN A 914 -6.71 -20.06 -37.88
CA GLN A 914 -6.01 -21.21 -38.43
C GLN A 914 -6.06 -22.41 -37.48
N TRP A 915 -5.88 -23.63 -38.00
CA TRP A 915 -5.73 -24.82 -37.18
C TRP A 915 -4.26 -25.06 -36.89
N ILE A 916 -3.88 -24.98 -35.62
CA ILE A 916 -2.51 -25.21 -35.16
C ILE A 916 -2.42 -26.59 -34.54
N TYR A 917 -1.55 -27.44 -35.07
CA TYR A 917 -1.24 -28.76 -34.52
C TYR A 917 -0.72 -28.64 -33.09
N GLN A 918 -1.20 -29.52 -32.20
CA GLN A 918 -0.80 -29.57 -30.80
C GLN A 918 0.04 -30.83 -30.51
N PHE A 919 -0.56 -32.01 -30.63
CA PHE A 919 0.08 -33.30 -30.37
C PHE A 919 -0.68 -34.45 -31.03
N ASP A 920 -0.03 -35.61 -31.16
CA ASP A 920 -0.64 -36.86 -31.64
C ASP A 920 -1.26 -37.62 -30.46
N CYS A 921 -2.43 -38.21 -30.68
CA CYS A 921 -3.13 -38.98 -29.67
C CYS A 921 -2.45 -40.32 -29.42
N GLY A 922 -2.10 -40.60 -28.15
CA GLY A 922 -1.55 -41.90 -27.74
C GLY A 922 -0.12 -42.21 -28.22
N VAL A 923 0.66 -41.20 -28.62
CA VAL A 923 2.09 -41.36 -28.93
C VAL A 923 2.90 -40.58 -27.91
N GLU A 924 3.59 -41.29 -27.03
CA GLU A 924 4.54 -40.69 -26.08
C GLU A 924 5.68 -40.00 -26.86
N PRO A 925 6.02 -38.72 -26.58
CA PRO A 925 7.33 -38.23 -26.93
C PRO A 925 8.34 -38.97 -26.04
N SER A 926 9.21 -39.80 -26.63
CA SER A 926 10.36 -40.33 -25.89
C SER A 926 11.28 -39.16 -25.56
N ASP A 927 11.38 -38.82 -24.28
CA ASP A 927 12.34 -37.84 -23.81
C ASP A 927 13.76 -38.42 -23.87
N THR A 928 14.54 -37.91 -24.82
CA THR A 928 15.94 -38.29 -25.03
C THR A 928 16.92 -37.23 -24.52
N GLU A 929 16.43 -36.11 -23.98
CA GLU A 929 17.28 -35.03 -23.51
C GLU A 929 17.59 -35.22 -22.02
N ALA A 930 18.87 -35.13 -21.65
CA ALA A 930 19.26 -35.28 -20.25
C ALA A 930 19.17 -33.95 -19.50
N PRO A 931 18.87 -33.95 -18.19
CA PRO A 931 18.86 -32.74 -17.38
C PRO A 931 20.18 -31.99 -17.41
N THR A 932 20.12 -30.68 -17.18
CA THR A 932 21.34 -29.87 -16.96
C THR A 932 22.09 -30.36 -15.72
N ALA A 933 23.42 -30.27 -15.70
CA ALA A 933 24.21 -30.64 -14.52
C ALA A 933 23.88 -29.76 -13.30
N PRO A 934 23.82 -30.34 -12.08
CA PRO A 934 23.72 -29.53 -10.86
C PRO A 934 24.94 -28.62 -10.72
N THR A 935 24.75 -27.36 -10.38
CA THR A 935 25.86 -26.39 -10.22
C THR A 935 26.02 -25.95 -8.77
N ASP A 936 27.14 -25.29 -8.46
CA ASP A 936 27.41 -24.71 -7.14
C ASP A 936 27.36 -25.73 -5.98
N LEU A 937 27.81 -26.97 -6.22
CA LEU A 937 27.94 -27.96 -5.14
C LEU A 937 28.92 -27.43 -4.09
N SER A 938 28.51 -27.46 -2.82
CA SER A 938 29.31 -27.02 -1.69
C SER A 938 29.08 -27.92 -0.47
N ALA A 939 30.11 -28.05 0.37
CA ALA A 939 30.04 -28.74 1.66
C ALA A 939 29.99 -27.72 2.81
N PHE A 940 29.17 -27.96 3.82
CA PHE A 940 29.07 -27.13 5.01
C PHE A 940 28.65 -27.98 6.23
N ASP A 941 28.65 -27.37 7.42
CA ASP A 941 28.41 -28.08 8.69
C ASP A 941 29.35 -29.29 8.85
N VAL A 942 30.64 -29.09 8.56
CA VAL A 942 31.68 -30.12 8.62
C VAL A 942 31.97 -30.45 10.07
N LYS A 943 31.54 -31.64 10.49
CA LYS A 943 31.76 -32.18 11.83
C LYS A 943 32.86 -33.22 11.80
N GLN A 944 33.16 -33.78 12.96
CA GLN A 944 34.10 -34.91 13.09
C GLN A 944 33.65 -36.12 12.27
N THR A 945 32.33 -36.36 12.20
CA THR A 945 31.77 -37.58 11.57
C THR A 945 30.63 -37.34 10.60
N SER A 946 30.36 -36.09 10.20
CA SER A 946 29.32 -35.81 9.19
C SER A 946 29.58 -34.51 8.45
N ILE A 947 29.03 -34.41 7.24
CA ILE A 947 29.12 -33.24 6.35
C ILE A 947 27.76 -33.03 5.68
N GLN A 948 27.30 -31.79 5.53
CA GLN A 948 26.13 -31.47 4.70
C GLN A 948 26.55 -30.95 3.32
N LEU A 949 25.89 -31.44 2.27
CA LEU A 949 26.09 -31.07 0.88
C LEU A 949 24.88 -30.31 0.35
N PHE A 950 25.11 -29.24 -0.40
CA PHE A 950 24.07 -28.47 -1.07
C PHE A 950 24.48 -28.07 -2.48
N TRP A 951 23.53 -28.06 -3.41
CA TRP A 951 23.72 -27.69 -4.81
C TRP A 951 22.53 -26.87 -5.36
N LYS A 952 22.76 -26.19 -6.48
CA LYS A 952 21.72 -25.51 -7.26
C LYS A 952 20.97 -26.52 -8.14
N ALA A 953 19.65 -26.33 -8.24
CA ALA A 953 18.77 -27.22 -9.00
C ALA A 953 19.11 -27.26 -10.50
N SER A 954 19.01 -28.46 -11.07
CA SER A 954 18.97 -28.73 -12.50
C SER A 954 17.60 -28.40 -13.10
N THR A 955 17.59 -28.07 -14.39
CA THR A 955 16.38 -27.94 -15.22
C THR A 955 16.36 -29.02 -16.29
N ASP A 956 15.17 -29.34 -16.78
CA ASP A 956 14.92 -30.36 -17.78
C ASP A 956 13.72 -29.97 -18.66
N ASN A 957 13.63 -30.53 -19.87
CA ASN A 957 12.54 -30.28 -20.83
C ASN A 957 11.20 -30.90 -20.36
N ILE A 958 11.22 -31.99 -19.57
CA ILE A 958 10.04 -32.57 -18.94
C ILE A 958 10.07 -32.34 -17.43
N ALA A 959 10.99 -32.97 -16.70
CA ALA A 959 11.10 -32.82 -15.25
C ALA A 959 12.35 -33.51 -14.70
N VAL A 960 13.06 -32.83 -13.79
CA VAL A 960 14.05 -33.47 -12.92
C VAL A 960 13.34 -34.20 -11.79
N THR A 961 13.60 -35.49 -11.61
CA THR A 961 12.92 -36.36 -10.63
C THR A 961 13.82 -36.78 -9.47
N GLN A 962 15.14 -36.75 -9.64
CA GLN A 962 16.09 -37.20 -8.60
C GLN A 962 17.49 -36.56 -8.75
N TYR A 963 18.19 -36.44 -7.62
CA TYR A 963 19.64 -36.19 -7.57
C TYR A 963 20.37 -37.38 -6.93
N GLU A 964 21.49 -37.78 -7.52
CA GLU A 964 22.37 -38.85 -7.06
C GLU A 964 23.66 -38.25 -6.49
N ILE A 965 24.00 -38.60 -5.25
CA ILE A 965 25.16 -38.08 -4.52
C ILE A 965 26.28 -39.12 -4.54
N TYR A 966 27.49 -38.68 -4.87
CA TYR A 966 28.68 -39.51 -4.98
C TYR A 966 29.77 -39.06 -4.02
N GLN A 967 30.45 -40.03 -3.40
CA GLN A 967 31.72 -39.87 -2.69
C GLN A 967 32.81 -40.55 -3.54
N GLY A 968 33.71 -39.77 -4.13
CA GLY A 968 34.56 -40.23 -5.22
C GLY A 968 33.71 -40.73 -6.39
N THR A 969 33.87 -42.00 -6.76
CA THR A 969 33.05 -42.66 -7.80
C THR A 969 31.87 -43.44 -7.25
N ASN A 970 31.75 -43.57 -5.92
CA ASN A 970 30.73 -44.40 -5.29
C ASN A 970 29.47 -43.59 -4.98
N LYS A 971 28.31 -44.05 -5.46
CA LYS A 971 27.01 -43.44 -5.13
C LYS A 971 26.68 -43.74 -3.66
N ILE A 972 26.51 -42.70 -2.85
CA ILE A 972 26.26 -42.80 -1.40
C ILE A 972 24.81 -42.45 -1.02
N GLY A 973 24.03 -41.89 -1.94
CA GLY A 973 22.63 -41.57 -1.67
C GLY A 973 21.90 -40.97 -2.86
N SER A 974 20.60 -40.76 -2.68
CA SER A 974 19.78 -40.01 -3.63
C SER A 974 18.68 -39.25 -2.92
N VAL A 975 18.29 -38.11 -3.47
CA VAL A 975 17.21 -37.26 -2.94
C VAL A 975 16.33 -36.76 -4.07
N GLY A 976 15.04 -36.55 -3.80
CA GLY A 976 14.13 -35.91 -4.76
C GLY A 976 14.30 -34.38 -4.80
N PRO A 977 13.78 -33.69 -5.83
CA PRO A 977 13.87 -32.23 -5.97
C PRO A 977 13.23 -31.45 -4.80
N GLN A 978 12.32 -32.08 -4.05
CA GLN A 978 11.60 -31.48 -2.93
C GLN A 978 12.42 -31.42 -1.63
N THR A 979 13.66 -31.93 -1.59
CA THR A 979 14.53 -31.86 -0.39
C THR A 979 15.30 -30.55 -0.27
N ASN A 980 14.92 -29.52 -1.02
CA ASN A 980 15.64 -28.24 -1.14
C ASN A 980 17.11 -28.43 -1.57
N ASN A 981 17.42 -29.48 -2.35
CA ASN A 981 18.76 -29.80 -2.85
C ASN A 981 19.82 -29.95 -1.75
N LEU A 982 19.44 -30.59 -0.65
CA LEU A 982 20.28 -30.81 0.53
C LEU A 982 20.47 -32.31 0.79
N PHE A 983 21.69 -32.70 1.18
CA PHE A 983 21.99 -34.06 1.63
C PHE A 983 23.02 -34.09 2.77
N THR A 984 22.70 -34.76 3.88
CA THR A 984 23.64 -34.98 4.98
C THR A 984 24.36 -36.31 4.77
N VAL A 985 25.69 -36.28 4.73
CA VAL A 985 26.55 -37.47 4.71
C VAL A 985 26.92 -37.83 6.15
N PRO A 986 26.35 -38.91 6.72
CA PRO A 986 26.66 -39.35 8.08
C PRO A 986 27.89 -40.26 8.12
N SER A 987 28.32 -40.60 9.34
CA SER A 987 29.27 -41.69 9.62
C SER A 987 30.63 -41.59 8.93
N LEU A 988 31.16 -40.38 8.79
CA LEU A 988 32.50 -40.12 8.28
C LEU A 988 33.57 -40.31 9.37
N THR A 989 34.80 -40.58 8.95
CA THR A 989 35.98 -40.68 9.84
C THR A 989 36.53 -39.30 10.11
N GLU A 990 36.94 -38.99 11.35
CA GLU A 990 37.57 -37.71 11.70
C GLU A 990 38.90 -37.48 10.98
N ASN A 991 39.32 -36.22 10.83
CA ASN A 991 40.56 -35.81 10.15
C ASN A 991 40.80 -36.43 8.76
N THR A 992 39.74 -36.75 8.02
CA THR A 992 39.83 -37.49 6.76
C THR A 992 39.24 -36.64 5.63
N SER A 993 39.98 -36.55 4.51
CA SER A 993 39.54 -35.79 3.33
C SER A 993 38.62 -36.63 2.46
N TYR A 994 37.48 -36.07 2.09
CA TYR A 994 36.48 -36.67 1.23
C TYR A 994 36.24 -35.78 0.00
N ASN A 995 35.91 -36.40 -1.13
CA ASN A 995 35.50 -35.68 -2.33
C ASN A 995 34.07 -36.06 -2.72
N PHE A 996 33.22 -35.07 -3.01
CA PHE A 996 31.81 -35.28 -3.32
C PHE A 996 31.41 -34.66 -4.66
N SER A 997 30.49 -35.31 -5.38
CA SER A 997 29.84 -34.78 -6.58
C SER A 997 28.36 -35.20 -6.66
N VAL A 998 27.56 -34.50 -7.46
CA VAL A 998 26.11 -34.76 -7.62
C VAL A 998 25.72 -34.79 -9.09
N LYS A 999 24.79 -35.68 -9.46
CA LYS A 999 24.15 -35.78 -10.78
C LYS A 999 22.63 -35.67 -10.65
N ALA A 1000 21.95 -35.19 -11.68
CA ALA A 1000 20.49 -35.14 -11.77
C ALA A 1000 19.97 -36.24 -12.70
N LYS A 1001 18.71 -36.65 -12.49
CA LYS A 1001 17.99 -37.63 -13.31
C LYS A 1001 16.58 -37.13 -13.60
N ASP A 1002 16.11 -37.32 -14.83
CA ASP A 1002 14.75 -36.98 -15.24
C ASP A 1002 13.78 -38.16 -15.06
N GLU A 1003 12.57 -38.01 -15.59
CA GLU A 1003 11.51 -39.01 -15.57
C GLU A 1003 11.75 -40.17 -16.56
N ALA A 1004 12.42 -39.91 -17.69
CA ALA A 1004 12.82 -40.93 -18.67
C ALA A 1004 14.06 -41.74 -18.25
N GLY A 1005 14.72 -41.31 -17.19
CA GLY A 1005 15.90 -41.93 -16.62
C GLY A 1005 17.23 -41.45 -17.22
N ASN A 1006 17.25 -40.38 -18.02
CA ASN A 1006 18.49 -39.81 -18.52
C ASN A 1006 19.24 -39.13 -17.36
N THR A 1007 20.56 -39.28 -17.32
CA THR A 1007 21.41 -38.74 -16.25
C THR A 1007 22.22 -37.55 -16.76
N SER A 1008 22.22 -36.46 -16.00
CA SER A 1008 23.02 -35.27 -16.29
C SER A 1008 24.54 -35.53 -16.21
N ALA A 1009 25.32 -34.59 -16.73
CA ALA A 1009 26.73 -34.48 -16.35
C ALA A 1009 26.90 -34.21 -14.83
N SER A 1010 28.06 -34.52 -14.27
CA SER A 1010 28.38 -34.32 -12.84
C SER A 1010 28.55 -32.84 -12.51
N SER A 1011 28.20 -32.46 -11.29
CA SER A 1011 28.53 -31.15 -10.71
C SER A 1011 30.04 -30.94 -10.57
N ASN A 1012 30.44 -29.74 -10.11
CA ASN A 1012 31.78 -29.54 -9.56
C ASN A 1012 32.05 -30.51 -8.39
N VAL A 1013 33.32 -30.89 -8.19
CA VAL A 1013 33.76 -31.74 -7.09
C VAL A 1013 34.11 -30.88 -5.88
N VAL A 1014 33.61 -31.24 -4.71
CA VAL A 1014 33.97 -30.59 -3.44
C VAL A 1014 34.89 -31.50 -2.65
N ILE A 1015 36.08 -31.02 -2.30
CA ILE A 1015 37.02 -31.72 -1.42
C ILE A 1015 36.94 -31.08 -0.02
N VAL A 1016 36.72 -31.89 1.00
CA VAL A 1016 36.46 -31.41 2.37
C VAL A 1016 37.03 -32.40 3.38
N LYS A 1017 37.71 -31.89 4.42
CA LYS A 1017 38.32 -32.69 5.49
C LYS A 1017 37.53 -32.57 6.78
N THR A 1018 37.14 -33.69 7.38
CA THR A 1018 36.47 -33.72 8.70
C THR A 1018 37.40 -33.21 9.80
N LEU A 1019 36.82 -32.67 10.88
CA LEU A 1019 37.57 -32.01 11.96
C LEU A 1019 38.32 -33.00 12.88
N THR A 1020 39.35 -32.54 13.60
CA THR A 1020 40.07 -33.28 14.67
C THR A 1020 39.57 -32.88 16.07
N ASN A 1021 39.93 -33.67 17.08
CA ASN A 1021 39.45 -33.54 18.46
C ASN A 1021 40.17 -32.48 19.35
N SER A 1022 40.99 -31.56 18.82
CA SER A 1022 41.57 -30.47 19.66
C SER A 1022 42.05 -29.22 18.89
N ASN A 1023 41.55 -28.04 19.25
CA ASN A 1023 42.01 -26.71 18.78
C ASN A 1023 43.27 -26.23 19.51
N ASN A 1024 44.41 -26.90 19.34
CA ASN A 1024 45.71 -26.48 19.91
C ASN A 1024 46.69 -26.01 18.83
N CYS A 1025 47.22 -24.79 18.97
CA CYS A 1025 48.15 -24.15 18.03
C CYS A 1025 49.62 -24.46 18.26
N ALA A 1026 49.95 -25.35 19.22
CA ALA A 1026 51.33 -25.62 19.63
C ALA A 1026 52.27 -26.09 18.49
N ASN A 1027 51.72 -26.62 17.39
CA ASN A 1027 52.51 -27.20 16.30
C ASN A 1027 52.40 -26.45 14.95
N ILE A 1028 51.75 -25.28 14.90
CA ILE A 1028 51.57 -24.51 13.65
C ILE A 1028 52.49 -23.28 13.67
N PRO A 1029 53.35 -23.09 12.64
CA PRO A 1029 54.31 -21.98 12.62
C PRO A 1029 53.63 -20.61 12.65
N ALA A 1030 54.21 -19.61 13.33
CA ALA A 1030 53.71 -18.24 13.28
C ALA A 1030 53.90 -17.62 11.87
N TYR A 1031 52.99 -16.75 11.45
CA TYR A 1031 53.11 -16.01 10.19
C TYR A 1031 54.34 -15.11 10.20
N GLN A 1032 55.14 -15.18 9.13
CA GLN A 1032 56.36 -14.39 8.93
C GLN A 1032 56.20 -13.53 7.67
N GLY A 1033 56.16 -12.20 7.85
CA GLY A 1033 56.05 -11.27 6.73
C GLY A 1033 57.28 -11.36 5.81
N GLY A 1034 57.02 -11.58 4.50
CA GLY A 1034 58.06 -11.71 3.48
C GLY A 1034 58.42 -13.16 3.09
N LYS A 1035 57.91 -14.16 3.79
CA LYS A 1035 58.03 -15.58 3.40
C LYS A 1035 56.95 -15.96 2.38
N VAL A 1036 57.31 -16.74 1.36
CA VAL A 1036 56.37 -17.31 0.38
C VAL A 1036 55.77 -18.60 0.95
N TYR A 1037 54.43 -18.73 0.88
CA TYR A 1037 53.67 -19.88 1.37
C TYR A 1037 52.95 -20.58 0.22
N SER A 1038 52.95 -21.91 0.25
CA SER A 1038 52.34 -22.77 -0.78
C SER A 1038 50.94 -23.23 -0.34
N GLU A 1039 50.14 -23.65 -1.32
CA GLU A 1039 48.79 -24.18 -1.09
C GLU A 1039 48.79 -25.30 -0.03
N GLY A 1040 47.95 -25.16 1.00
CA GLY A 1040 47.91 -26.06 2.16
C GLY A 1040 48.80 -25.66 3.34
N ASP A 1041 49.68 -24.66 3.19
CA ASP A 1041 50.52 -24.19 4.31
C ASP A 1041 49.67 -23.51 5.37
N GLN A 1042 49.85 -23.94 6.63
CA GLN A 1042 49.16 -23.39 7.79
C GLN A 1042 50.07 -22.47 8.61
N VAL A 1043 49.53 -21.32 9.03
CA VAL A 1043 50.23 -20.33 9.86
C VAL A 1043 49.34 -19.79 10.99
N VAL A 1044 49.96 -19.47 12.12
CA VAL A 1044 49.31 -18.76 13.23
C VAL A 1044 49.56 -17.26 13.12
N HIS A 1045 48.49 -16.46 13.07
CA HIS A 1045 48.56 -15.01 13.16
C HIS A 1045 47.45 -14.48 14.07
N ASN A 1046 47.79 -13.70 15.09
CA ASN A 1046 46.85 -13.13 16.08
C ASN A 1046 45.96 -14.18 16.78
N ASN A 1047 46.54 -15.30 17.26
CA ASN A 1047 45.84 -16.44 17.86
C ASN A 1047 44.81 -17.12 16.93
N LYS A 1048 45.03 -17.05 15.62
CA LYS A 1048 44.19 -17.68 14.60
C LYS A 1048 45.05 -18.45 13.62
N VAL A 1049 44.58 -19.63 13.22
CA VAL A 1049 45.20 -20.46 12.19
C VAL A 1049 44.61 -20.08 10.84
N TYR A 1050 45.47 -19.83 9.87
CA TYR A 1050 45.13 -19.61 8.47
C TYR A 1050 45.83 -20.65 7.61
N GLU A 1051 45.18 -21.12 6.55
CA GLU A 1051 45.74 -22.03 5.54
C GLU A 1051 45.72 -21.35 4.18
N VAL A 1052 46.76 -21.52 3.37
CA VAL A 1052 46.73 -21.01 1.99
C VAL A 1052 45.79 -21.87 1.16
N VAL A 1053 44.67 -21.28 0.72
CA VAL A 1053 43.69 -21.91 -0.17
C VAL A 1053 43.46 -21.00 -1.39
N ASN A 1054 43.62 -21.54 -2.58
CA ASN A 1054 43.70 -20.88 -3.88
C ASN A 1054 44.64 -19.68 -3.89
N GLY A 1055 45.82 -19.84 -3.30
CA GLY A 1055 46.84 -18.78 -3.21
C GLY A 1055 46.48 -17.62 -2.27
N ARG A 1056 45.49 -17.77 -1.39
CA ARG A 1056 45.10 -16.77 -0.37
C ARG A 1056 44.98 -17.40 1.01
N PHE A 1057 45.32 -16.66 2.05
CA PHE A 1057 45.14 -17.14 3.43
C PHE A 1057 43.65 -17.19 3.81
N ALA A 1058 43.14 -18.41 3.95
CA ALA A 1058 41.80 -18.71 4.43
C ALA A 1058 41.85 -19.05 5.91
N TYR A 1059 41.02 -18.36 6.70
CA TYR A 1059 40.89 -18.61 8.14
C TYR A 1059 40.36 -20.02 8.42
N GLN A 1060 40.97 -20.72 9.38
CA GLN A 1060 40.58 -22.06 9.79
C GLN A 1060 39.92 -22.06 11.18
N PHE A 1061 40.67 -21.70 12.24
CA PHE A 1061 40.16 -21.70 13.62
C PHE A 1061 41.02 -20.84 14.56
N ASP A 1062 40.50 -20.52 15.75
CA ASP A 1062 41.22 -19.78 16.80
C ASP A 1062 41.99 -20.75 17.74
N CYS A 1063 43.15 -20.33 18.23
CA CYS A 1063 43.97 -21.05 19.21
C CYS A 1063 43.33 -21.04 20.60
N THR A 1064 43.20 -22.20 21.27
CA THR A 1064 42.76 -22.25 22.67
C THR A 1064 43.93 -22.61 23.60
N VAL A 1065 44.19 -21.79 24.62
CA VAL A 1065 45.15 -22.09 25.71
C VAL A 1065 44.37 -22.75 26.85
N SER A 1066 44.81 -23.93 27.30
CA SER A 1066 44.23 -24.58 28.47
C SER A 1066 44.84 -24.03 29.76
N THR A 1067 44.04 -23.46 30.65
CA THR A 1067 44.17 -23.66 32.10
C THR A 1067 42.81 -23.55 32.79
N ARG A 1068 42.64 -24.42 33.81
CA ARG A 1068 41.40 -24.84 34.46
C ARG A 1068 40.65 -23.71 35.15
N GLY A 1069 39.34 -23.71 34.96
CA GLY A 1069 38.38 -22.93 35.75
C GLY A 1069 37.10 -22.60 34.97
N ALA A 1070 36.51 -23.59 34.27
CA ALA A 1070 35.25 -23.36 33.57
C ALA A 1070 34.12 -23.20 34.60
N LYS A 1071 33.79 -21.94 34.94
CA LYS A 1071 32.42 -21.60 35.30
C LYS A 1071 31.54 -21.90 34.09
N VAL A 1072 30.51 -22.71 34.31
CA VAL A 1072 29.41 -22.96 33.37
C VAL A 1072 28.95 -21.62 32.79
N VAL A 1073 29.14 -21.43 31.48
CA VAL A 1073 28.48 -20.35 30.74
C VAL A 1073 27.08 -20.87 30.44
N ASN A 1074 26.07 -20.13 30.89
CA ASN A 1074 24.66 -20.46 30.77
C ASN A 1074 24.30 -20.87 29.32
N ALA A 1075 23.44 -21.89 29.18
CA ALA A 1075 22.88 -22.34 27.91
C ALA A 1075 22.34 -21.15 27.11
N VAL A 1076 22.76 -21.02 25.84
CA VAL A 1076 22.21 -20.02 24.92
C VAL A 1076 20.86 -20.55 24.44
N SER A 1077 19.79 -19.79 24.64
CA SER A 1077 18.45 -20.15 24.16
C SER A 1077 18.09 -19.30 22.94
N ASN A 1078 17.10 -19.73 22.14
CA ASN A 1078 16.66 -18.93 21.00
C ASN A 1078 16.11 -17.56 21.47
N SER A 1079 15.62 -17.41 22.70
CA SER A 1079 15.22 -16.11 23.27
C SER A 1079 16.36 -15.12 23.50
N ASP A 1080 17.60 -15.61 23.65
CA ASP A 1080 18.78 -14.78 23.95
C ASP A 1080 19.37 -14.10 22.70
N ILE A 1081 18.91 -14.47 21.50
CA ILE A 1081 19.40 -13.97 20.22
C ILE A 1081 18.30 -13.11 19.58
N LYS A 1082 18.58 -11.82 19.36
CA LYS A 1082 17.67 -10.90 18.65
C LYS A 1082 18.37 -10.27 17.44
N ILE A 1083 17.60 -10.02 16.38
CA ILE A 1083 18.07 -9.29 15.18
C ILE A 1083 17.55 -7.86 15.24
N TYR A 1084 18.43 -6.87 15.09
CA TYR A 1084 18.06 -5.46 15.15
C TYR A 1084 18.87 -4.60 14.15
N PRO A 1085 18.26 -3.70 13.35
CA PRO A 1085 16.82 -3.51 13.21
C PRO A 1085 16.18 -4.66 12.43
N ASN A 1086 14.90 -4.94 12.72
CA ASN A 1086 14.07 -5.87 11.96
C ASN A 1086 12.66 -5.25 11.85
N PRO A 1087 12.22 -4.71 10.69
CA PRO A 1087 12.77 -4.92 9.35
C PRO A 1087 14.17 -4.34 9.08
N VAL A 1088 14.99 -5.07 8.32
CA VAL A 1088 16.38 -4.74 8.00
C VAL A 1088 16.47 -3.93 6.70
N THR A 1089 17.11 -2.75 6.72
CA THR A 1089 17.42 -2.00 5.49
C THR A 1089 18.62 -2.57 4.74
N THR A 1090 19.82 -2.52 5.32
CA THR A 1090 21.08 -2.94 4.66
C THR A 1090 22.03 -3.70 5.60
N THR A 1091 21.81 -3.59 6.91
CA THR A 1091 22.65 -4.20 7.96
C THR A 1091 21.77 -4.45 9.18
N PHE A 1092 22.00 -5.55 9.88
CA PHE A 1092 21.42 -5.81 11.21
C PHE A 1092 22.48 -6.33 12.17
N SER A 1093 22.31 -6.03 13.45
CA SER A 1093 23.09 -6.52 14.56
C SER A 1093 22.43 -7.72 15.22
N ILE A 1094 23.25 -8.55 15.85
CA ILE A 1094 22.77 -9.65 16.69
C ILE A 1094 22.90 -9.20 18.14
N ALA A 1095 21.78 -8.84 18.75
CA ALA A 1095 21.75 -8.39 20.14
C ALA A 1095 21.65 -9.61 21.06
N THR A 1096 22.69 -9.84 21.86
CA THR A 1096 22.74 -10.84 22.92
C THR A 1096 23.70 -10.40 24.03
N ASP A 1097 23.45 -10.81 25.27
CA ASP A 1097 24.37 -10.67 26.40
C ASP A 1097 25.29 -11.91 26.56
N LYS A 1098 25.13 -12.92 25.68
CA LYS A 1098 25.86 -14.18 25.71
C LYS A 1098 27.14 -14.12 24.86
N ASN A 1099 28.15 -14.87 25.26
CA ASN A 1099 29.41 -14.95 24.54
C ASN A 1099 29.27 -15.81 23.28
N LEU A 1100 29.23 -15.17 22.11
CA LEU A 1100 29.13 -15.82 20.79
C LEU A 1100 30.49 -16.02 20.10
N LYS A 1101 31.60 -15.96 20.85
CA LYS A 1101 32.95 -16.13 20.31
C LYS A 1101 33.11 -17.54 19.70
N GLY A 1102 33.31 -17.59 18.39
CA GLY A 1102 33.41 -18.83 17.59
C GLY A 1102 32.12 -19.24 16.87
N ALA A 1103 31.02 -18.49 17.01
CA ALA A 1103 29.78 -18.75 16.30
C ALA A 1103 29.87 -18.41 14.81
N SER A 1104 28.99 -19.01 14.00
CA SER A 1104 28.83 -18.69 12.57
C SER A 1104 27.36 -18.49 12.20
N TYR A 1105 27.07 -17.91 11.04
CA TYR A 1105 25.70 -17.68 10.60
C TYR A 1105 25.43 -18.01 9.13
N ALA A 1106 24.14 -18.17 8.82
CA ALA A 1106 23.61 -18.26 7.46
C ALA A 1106 22.28 -17.51 7.31
N ILE A 1107 22.03 -16.90 6.16
CA ILE A 1107 20.76 -16.27 5.78
C ILE A 1107 20.09 -17.14 4.71
N PHE A 1108 18.78 -17.34 4.79
CA PHE A 1108 17.94 -18.11 3.88
C PHE A 1108 16.74 -17.28 3.39
N ASP A 1109 16.23 -17.57 2.20
CA ASP A 1109 14.89 -17.13 1.79
C ASP A 1109 13.78 -18.02 2.37
N SER A 1110 12.53 -17.66 2.09
CA SER A 1110 11.33 -18.36 2.57
C SER A 1110 11.20 -19.79 2.07
N ASN A 1111 11.96 -20.16 1.03
CA ASN A 1111 11.99 -21.50 0.47
C ASN A 1111 13.19 -22.32 1.00
N GLY A 1112 13.96 -21.77 1.95
CA GLY A 1112 15.11 -22.44 2.56
C GLY A 1112 16.40 -22.38 1.73
N ARG A 1113 16.48 -21.54 0.69
CA ARG A 1113 17.71 -21.35 -0.10
C ARG A 1113 18.65 -20.38 0.60
N ILE A 1114 19.92 -20.76 0.75
CA ILE A 1114 20.94 -19.94 1.42
C ILE A 1114 21.35 -18.76 0.53
N LEU A 1115 21.27 -17.55 1.09
CA LEU A 1115 21.61 -16.28 0.43
C LEU A 1115 22.97 -15.74 0.87
N LYS A 1116 23.42 -16.05 2.10
CA LYS A 1116 24.72 -15.59 2.64
C LYS A 1116 25.18 -16.45 3.81
N ARG A 1117 26.50 -16.63 4.00
CA ARG A 1117 27.13 -17.20 5.20
C ARG A 1117 28.29 -16.34 5.68
N GLY A 1118 28.65 -16.45 6.96
CA GLY A 1118 29.83 -15.79 7.54
C GLY A 1118 30.12 -16.21 8.97
N ALA A 1119 31.30 -15.87 9.47
CA ALA A 1119 31.59 -15.93 10.90
C ALA A 1119 30.73 -14.89 11.64
N TYR A 1120 30.36 -15.16 12.89
CA TYR A 1120 29.63 -14.22 13.71
C TYR A 1120 30.36 -12.88 13.78
N THR A 1121 29.63 -11.81 13.48
CA THR A 1121 30.05 -10.43 13.65
C THR A 1121 28.89 -9.70 14.31
N ASP A 1122 29.18 -8.69 15.13
CA ASP A 1122 28.13 -7.91 15.81
C ASP A 1122 27.18 -7.22 14.83
N ASN A 1123 27.61 -7.05 13.57
CA ASN A 1123 26.81 -6.52 12.46
C ASN A 1123 26.92 -7.42 11.22
N VAL A 1124 25.77 -7.79 10.65
CA VAL A 1124 25.61 -8.60 9.43
C VAL A 1124 25.01 -7.72 8.33
N SER A 1125 25.78 -7.51 7.25
CA SER A 1125 25.32 -6.72 6.10
C SER A 1125 24.57 -7.56 5.07
N ILE A 1126 23.43 -7.08 4.60
CA ILE A 1126 22.63 -7.66 3.53
C ILE A 1126 22.60 -6.79 2.26
N SER A 1127 23.34 -5.68 2.21
CA SER A 1127 23.31 -4.71 1.11
C SER A 1127 23.72 -5.27 -0.26
N LYS A 1128 24.50 -6.35 -0.29
CA LYS A 1128 24.92 -7.05 -1.51
C LYS A 1128 24.01 -8.22 -1.90
N LEU A 1129 22.93 -8.43 -1.15
CA LEU A 1129 21.94 -9.46 -1.43
C LEU A 1129 20.75 -8.80 -2.14
N ASN A 1130 20.36 -9.32 -3.32
CA ASN A 1130 19.19 -8.87 -4.06
C ASN A 1130 17.90 -9.35 -3.39
N LEU A 1131 17.60 -8.84 -2.20
CA LEU A 1131 16.45 -9.21 -1.38
C LEU A 1131 15.24 -8.35 -1.71
N ILE A 1132 14.06 -8.97 -1.72
CA ILE A 1132 12.78 -8.35 -2.05
C ILE A 1132 12.24 -7.68 -0.78
N SER A 1133 11.95 -6.37 -0.85
CA SER A 1133 11.35 -5.61 0.25
C SER A 1133 9.99 -6.21 0.67
N GLY A 1134 9.70 -6.24 1.96
CA GLY A 1134 8.53 -6.86 2.57
C GLY A 1134 8.59 -8.40 2.66
N THR A 1135 9.62 -9.04 2.12
CA THR A 1135 9.77 -10.51 2.17
C THR A 1135 10.48 -10.96 3.44
N THR A 1136 10.00 -12.07 4.02
CA THR A 1136 10.62 -12.70 5.19
C THR A 1136 11.78 -13.60 4.77
N TYR A 1137 12.91 -13.40 5.44
CA TYR A 1137 14.13 -14.18 5.35
C TYR A 1137 14.47 -14.78 6.70
N TYR A 1138 15.25 -15.85 6.71
CA TYR A 1138 15.62 -16.57 7.92
C TYR A 1138 17.12 -16.44 8.15
N PHE A 1139 17.52 -16.17 9.37
CA PHE A 1139 18.89 -16.12 9.83
C PHE A 1139 19.11 -17.25 10.82
N LYS A 1140 20.06 -18.14 10.54
CA LYS A 1140 20.48 -19.20 11.47
C LYS A 1140 21.85 -18.86 12.04
N LEU A 1141 21.96 -18.88 13.37
CA LEU A 1141 23.22 -18.80 14.10
C LEU A 1141 23.59 -20.19 14.60
N TYR A 1142 24.86 -20.56 14.44
CA TYR A 1142 25.40 -21.85 14.84
C TYR A 1142 26.40 -21.63 15.98
N VAL A 1143 26.13 -22.19 17.16
CA VAL A 1143 26.98 -22.07 18.36
C VAL A 1143 27.17 -23.45 18.96
N ASN A 1144 28.40 -23.96 19.05
CA ASN A 1144 28.77 -25.21 19.76
C ASN A 1144 27.79 -26.40 19.57
N ASN A 1145 27.37 -26.66 18.32
CA ASN A 1145 26.40 -27.68 17.85
C ASN A 1145 24.89 -27.36 17.95
N GLU A 1146 24.49 -26.20 18.48
CA GLU A 1146 23.10 -25.74 18.48
C GLU A 1146 22.83 -24.72 17.37
N VAL A 1147 21.62 -24.77 16.81
CA VAL A 1147 21.18 -23.90 15.72
C VAL A 1147 20.02 -23.03 16.20
N PHE A 1148 20.21 -21.73 16.11
CA PHE A 1148 19.22 -20.73 16.50
C PHE A 1148 18.69 -20.01 15.28
N GLU A 1149 17.40 -20.13 15.02
CA GLU A 1149 16.75 -19.53 13.86
C GLU A 1149 15.97 -18.28 14.26
N LYS A 1150 16.17 -17.21 13.49
CA LYS A 1150 15.49 -15.92 13.62
C LYS A 1150 14.99 -15.45 12.27
N LYS A 1151 13.77 -14.90 12.23
CA LYS A 1151 13.22 -14.31 11.02
C LYS A 1151 13.57 -12.83 10.96
N PHE A 1152 13.86 -12.33 9.76
CA PHE A 1152 13.95 -10.90 9.51
C PHE A 1152 13.26 -10.52 8.21
N ILE A 1153 12.67 -9.33 8.15
CA ILE A 1153 12.01 -8.81 6.97
C ILE A 1153 12.95 -7.81 6.30
N LYS A 1154 13.17 -7.92 4.98
CA LYS A 1154 13.87 -6.87 4.24
C LYS A 1154 12.96 -5.64 4.18
N LYS A 1155 13.40 -4.52 4.76
CA LYS A 1155 12.71 -3.23 4.64
C LYS A 1155 12.73 -2.73 3.21
#